data_AF-A0A3E0NKC6-F1
#
_entry.id   AF-A0A3E0NKC6-F1
#
_cell.length_a   1.000
_cell.length_b   1.000
_cell.length_c   1.000
_cell.angle_alpha   90.00
_cell.angle_beta   90.00
_cell.angle_gamma   90.00
#
_symmetry.space_group_name_H-M   'P 1'
#
loop_
_entity.id
_entity.type
_entity.pdbx_description
1 polymer ?
#
loop_
_entity_poly.entity_id
_entity_poly.type
_entity_poly.pdbx_seq_one_letter_code
_entity_poly.pdbx_strand_id
1 'polypeptide(L)'
;MPPCPAGRHRLRALRRATRAETSPAPIGRHTGERSRFGSTLVAMLLALGGLAPLPPVAALTLVEPADPDLLRGAHLVVVCRVVSVRASTDALATEIEVEVRRTLKGTAAASVLTVRRPGVQLDLLADAGIAALVVPGLPSFSPDQELILFLGPERLGRHPLHQSALGVFERRSSDHGAAAVRDLSAATVLADPELAAGDRGPSRRLRDWHRFAAWLEDATGDADYLLPDEARLVQQIAEPFTFLGGSPVRWFVFDEGGGVRVRGHVSGLDGANQDVFASLSRAARAWSDDPGSLIDLAFGGSTTASSGLTANDGVSAVLWNDPNGEVSGSYVCGQGGVLGLGGGFTLGSLPFAGATALRLIEGDVVINDGAACFFDGAGGLDGEEILAHELGHTLGLGHTNVQPQQSLMRGTAHGDGRGARLGPDDRDGVAFLYPQPGSAGGEIAVSAAQRSVSESAAGIELLVERRLGTAGQATVDYSTVGVEALPGIDFVAASGQLSWADGEGGTRTVLVGLIDDALSEPPERFRLQLQNAVGAVLSAAQTTVTLLDDDQGGGQVRFRAGATVVDENDGAVLVEVERIGPAATSASVGVRLRGGSARRGEDFTFADTVVAWGPNQGGVRTVTVGLLVDEEIEPVETIVLELHAPTGGVAIGAPDRHVLDVAEAIAPGPCVEGPRTLCLLGGRFRIDGQYATAGGGGLGNAVPLTDDTGYFWFFAPENVEVALKVLDGCGINDRIWVFAGGLTDVETRLRIVDTERDATRVYLGPLGTAFQPIQDTAAFSTCP
;
A
#
# COMPACT_ATOMS: atom_id res chain seq x y z
N MET A 1 -38.75 -28.89 32.91
CA MET A 1 -39.09 -30.23 33.43
C MET A 1 -39.54 -31.11 32.26
N PRO A 2 -39.17 -32.40 32.23
CA PRO A 2 -38.37 -33.02 31.15
C PRO A 2 -39.13 -34.20 30.49
N PRO A 3 -38.51 -35.22 29.84
CA PRO A 3 -37.36 -35.32 28.92
C PRO A 3 -37.60 -36.19 27.65
N CYS A 4 -36.55 -36.25 26.82
CA CYS A 4 -36.10 -37.30 25.88
C CYS A 4 -36.09 -38.74 26.48
N PRO A 5 -35.88 -39.85 25.72
CA PRO A 5 -34.49 -40.27 25.48
C PRO A 5 -34.17 -41.06 24.17
N ALA A 6 -32.86 -41.16 23.96
CA ALA A 6 -32.12 -41.80 22.87
C ALA A 6 -31.89 -43.32 23.04
N GLY A 7 -31.33 -43.95 21.99
CA GLY A 7 -30.68 -45.28 22.06
C GLY A 7 -29.54 -45.42 21.03
N ARG A 8 -28.31 -45.62 21.53
CA ARG A 8 -27.04 -45.78 20.79
C ARG A 8 -26.65 -47.26 20.60
N HIS A 9 -25.66 -47.45 19.71
CA HIS A 9 -24.55 -48.44 19.69
C HIS A 9 -24.67 -49.70 18.82
N ARG A 10 -23.69 -49.92 17.91
CA ARG A 10 -22.47 -50.72 18.16
C ARG A 10 -21.49 -50.75 16.96
N LEU A 11 -20.20 -50.70 17.31
CA LEU A 11 -19.01 -50.89 16.45
C LEU A 11 -18.72 -52.39 16.18
N ARG A 12 -18.06 -52.69 15.06
CA ARG A 12 -17.07 -53.79 14.94
C ARG A 12 -16.14 -53.58 13.73
N ALA A 13 -14.84 -53.74 13.98
CA ALA A 13 -13.72 -53.66 13.04
C ALA A 13 -13.20 -55.06 12.65
N LEU A 14 -12.42 -55.19 11.56
CA LEU A 14 -11.37 -56.21 11.25
C LEU A 14 -10.68 -55.83 9.90
N ARG A 15 -9.41 -55.36 9.88
CA ARG A 15 -8.10 -56.05 9.61
C ARG A 15 -7.84 -56.52 8.15
N ARG A 16 -6.85 -55.89 7.45
CA ARG A 16 -5.47 -56.37 7.07
C ARG A 16 -5.43 -57.40 5.90
N ALA A 17 -4.46 -57.51 4.97
CA ALA A 17 -3.13 -56.93 4.67
C ALA A 17 -2.77 -57.30 3.19
N THR A 18 -1.79 -56.70 2.50
CA THR A 18 -0.39 -57.24 2.34
C THR A 18 0.48 -56.34 1.45
N ARG A 19 1.81 -56.44 1.63
CA ARG A 19 2.94 -55.65 1.10
C ARG A 19 4.05 -56.62 0.63
N ALA A 20 4.85 -56.24 -0.38
CA ALA A 20 6.29 -56.59 -0.60
C ALA A 20 6.81 -55.74 -1.81
N GLU A 21 7.87 -54.89 -1.79
CA GLU A 21 9.35 -55.09 -1.61
C GLU A 21 9.99 -55.88 -2.79
N THR A 22 11.08 -55.52 -3.52
CA THR A 22 12.34 -54.77 -3.28
C THR A 22 13.20 -54.51 -4.57
N SER A 23 13.91 -53.35 -4.66
CA SER A 23 15.29 -52.95 -5.17
C SER A 23 15.99 -53.51 -6.46
N PRO A 24 17.18 -52.97 -6.94
CA PRO A 24 17.84 -51.63 -6.88
C PRO A 24 18.51 -51.12 -8.22
N ALA A 25 19.28 -50.01 -8.14
CA ALA A 25 19.91 -49.14 -9.18
C ALA A 25 21.05 -49.73 -10.08
N PRO A 26 21.59 -48.95 -11.07
CA PRO A 26 22.85 -48.22 -10.81
C PRO A 26 23.04 -46.84 -11.51
N ILE A 27 24.21 -46.27 -11.21
CA ILE A 27 24.77 -44.91 -11.37
C ILE A 27 25.23 -44.55 -12.80
N GLY A 28 25.13 -43.26 -13.17
CA GLY A 28 25.88 -42.59 -14.24
C GLY A 28 25.83 -41.06 -14.09
N ARG A 29 26.99 -40.38 -14.16
CA ARG A 29 27.24 -38.97 -13.78
C ARG A 29 27.62 -38.10 -14.99
N HIS A 30 27.27 -36.79 -14.92
CA HIS A 30 27.76 -35.61 -15.68
C HIS A 30 27.31 -35.50 -17.16
N THR A 31 26.90 -34.36 -17.74
CA THR A 31 27.33 -32.94 -17.66
C THR A 31 26.26 -31.97 -18.24
N GLY A 32 26.18 -30.71 -17.73
CA GLY A 32 25.68 -29.47 -18.42
C GLY A 32 24.20 -29.42 -18.85
N GLU A 33 23.48 -28.31 -18.97
CA GLU A 33 23.77 -26.88 -18.89
C GLU A 33 22.42 -26.13 -18.79
N ARG A 34 22.43 -25.10 -17.95
CA ARG A 34 21.68 -23.84 -17.92
C ARG A 34 20.34 -23.67 -18.67
N SER A 35 19.38 -23.22 -17.87
CA SER A 35 18.11 -22.61 -18.27
C SER A 35 18.27 -21.13 -18.68
N ARG A 36 17.25 -20.65 -19.40
CA ARG A 36 16.74 -19.27 -19.53
C ARG A 36 17.36 -18.37 -20.60
N PHE A 37 16.47 -18.09 -21.56
CA PHE A 37 16.28 -16.86 -22.32
C PHE A 37 16.70 -15.59 -21.55
N GLY A 38 17.67 -14.85 -22.11
CA GLY A 38 17.82 -13.41 -21.92
C GLY A 38 17.11 -12.69 -23.07
N SER A 39 16.23 -11.72 -22.85
CA SER A 39 16.47 -10.39 -22.26
C SER A 39 17.13 -9.44 -23.27
N THR A 40 16.35 -8.49 -23.79
CA THR A 40 16.79 -7.10 -23.86
C THR A 40 15.60 -6.19 -23.58
N LEU A 41 15.67 -5.57 -22.41
CA LEU A 41 14.78 -4.58 -21.83
C LEU A 41 15.05 -3.22 -22.52
N VAL A 42 14.00 -2.47 -22.82
CA VAL A 42 14.09 -1.00 -22.93
C VAL A 42 13.72 -0.42 -21.57
N ALA A 43 14.54 0.54 -21.16
CA ALA A 43 14.42 1.33 -19.95
C ALA A 43 13.18 2.24 -19.94
N MET A 44 12.61 2.44 -18.76
CA MET A 44 11.84 3.60 -18.30
C MET A 44 11.54 3.35 -16.81
N LEU A 45 11.42 4.30 -15.91
CA LEU A 45 11.70 5.73 -15.85
C LEU A 45 11.47 6.09 -14.38
N LEU A 46 12.33 6.93 -13.81
CA LEU A 46 12.01 7.70 -12.61
C LEU A 46 10.79 8.60 -12.89
N ALA A 47 9.77 8.55 -12.04
CA ALA A 47 9.00 9.74 -11.65
C ALA A 47 8.11 9.46 -10.43
N LEU A 48 8.29 10.29 -9.41
CA LEU A 48 7.47 10.39 -8.21
C LEU A 48 6.00 10.75 -8.52
N GLY A 49 5.07 10.26 -7.68
CA GLY A 49 3.71 10.80 -7.51
C GLY A 49 3.25 10.42 -6.09
N GLY A 50 2.74 11.31 -5.23
CA GLY A 50 1.74 12.34 -5.49
C GLY A 50 0.38 11.76 -5.07
N LEU A 51 -0.08 12.11 -3.86
CA LEU A 51 -1.37 11.71 -3.28
C LEU A 51 -2.52 11.98 -4.28
N ALA A 52 -3.28 10.95 -4.64
CA ALA A 52 -4.48 11.08 -5.47
C ALA A 52 -5.75 11.12 -4.59
N PRO A 53 -6.70 12.05 -4.84
CA PRO A 53 -7.99 12.07 -4.17
C PRO A 53 -8.88 10.87 -4.59
N LEU A 54 -9.79 10.46 -3.69
CA LEU A 54 -10.80 9.42 -3.95
C LEU A 54 -11.77 9.87 -5.06
N PRO A 55 -12.26 8.96 -5.93
CA PRO A 55 -13.16 9.33 -7.01
C PRO A 55 -14.55 9.74 -6.47
N PRO A 56 -15.22 10.71 -7.10
CA PRO A 56 -16.60 11.07 -6.79
C PRO A 56 -17.57 10.07 -7.40
N VAL A 57 -18.74 10.07 -6.80
CA VAL A 57 -19.82 9.15 -7.12
C VAL A 57 -20.86 9.82 -8.01
N ALA A 58 -21.39 8.96 -8.87
CA ALA A 58 -22.11 9.13 -10.11
C ALA A 58 -23.61 9.44 -9.99
N ALA A 59 -24.19 10.30 -10.85
CA ALA A 59 -25.62 10.65 -10.95
C ALA A 59 -25.99 11.55 -12.15
N LEU A 60 -26.18 10.94 -13.30
CA LEU A 60 -26.63 11.59 -14.52
C LEU A 60 -27.06 10.48 -15.49
N THR A 61 -28.33 10.47 -15.90
CA THR A 61 -28.79 9.56 -16.96
C THR A 61 -28.38 10.13 -18.32
N LEU A 62 -27.66 9.34 -19.13
CA LEU A 62 -27.27 9.75 -20.47
C LEU A 62 -27.38 8.65 -21.52
N VAL A 63 -27.35 9.11 -22.77
CA VAL A 63 -26.98 8.33 -23.94
C VAL A 63 -25.72 8.94 -24.51
N GLU A 64 -24.68 8.16 -24.73
CA GLU A 64 -23.43 8.75 -25.23
C GLU A 64 -23.59 9.15 -26.70
N PRO A 65 -23.38 10.42 -27.03
CA PRO A 65 -23.26 10.81 -28.42
C PRO A 65 -21.95 10.31 -29.01
N ALA A 66 -21.94 10.05 -30.31
CA ALA A 66 -20.68 9.83 -31.02
C ALA A 66 -19.80 11.11 -30.93
N ASP A 67 -18.48 10.95 -30.89
CA ASP A 67 -17.54 12.07 -30.79
C ASP A 67 -17.78 13.19 -31.84
N PRO A 68 -18.14 12.90 -33.11
CA PRO A 68 -18.49 13.93 -34.07
C PRO A 68 -19.74 14.73 -33.71
N ASP A 69 -20.73 14.09 -33.06
CA ASP A 69 -21.98 14.74 -32.66
C ASP A 69 -21.75 15.62 -31.41
N LEU A 70 -20.97 15.13 -30.44
CA LEU A 70 -20.50 15.91 -29.29
C LEU A 70 -19.68 17.14 -29.74
N LEU A 71 -18.77 16.95 -30.70
CA LEU A 71 -17.99 18.04 -31.28
C LEU A 71 -18.88 19.05 -32.00
N ARG A 72 -19.90 18.60 -32.74
CA ARG A 72 -20.80 19.50 -33.48
C ARG A 72 -21.56 20.42 -32.53
N GLY A 73 -22.05 19.91 -31.41
CA GLY A 73 -22.82 20.65 -30.41
C GLY A 73 -22.01 21.65 -29.58
N ALA A 74 -20.72 21.39 -29.33
CA ALA A 74 -19.89 22.27 -28.51
C ALA A 74 -19.58 23.61 -29.20
N HIS A 75 -19.57 24.70 -28.43
CA HIS A 75 -19.20 26.03 -28.94
C HIS A 75 -17.68 26.23 -28.97
N LEU A 76 -17.01 25.77 -27.91
CA LEU A 76 -15.58 25.89 -27.70
C LEU A 76 -15.04 24.53 -27.23
N VAL A 77 -13.90 24.09 -27.77
CA VAL A 77 -13.19 22.90 -27.29
C VAL A 77 -11.75 23.27 -27.00
N VAL A 78 -11.27 22.98 -25.80
CA VAL A 78 -9.92 23.35 -25.33
C VAL A 78 -9.21 22.19 -24.66
N VAL A 79 -7.89 22.11 -24.84
CA VAL A 79 -6.99 21.41 -23.92
C VAL A 79 -6.58 22.41 -22.85
N CYS A 80 -6.76 22.05 -21.58
CA CYS A 80 -6.49 22.95 -20.47
C CYS A 80 -5.95 22.21 -19.25
N ARG A 81 -5.42 22.98 -18.29
CA ARG A 81 -5.07 22.51 -16.96
C ARG A 81 -5.96 23.20 -15.92
N VAL A 82 -6.49 22.44 -14.95
CA VAL A 82 -7.24 23.02 -13.83
C VAL A 82 -6.30 23.81 -12.92
N VAL A 83 -6.65 25.07 -12.66
CA VAL A 83 -5.91 25.98 -11.78
C VAL A 83 -6.52 25.96 -10.38
N SER A 84 -7.83 26.13 -10.29
CA SER A 84 -8.55 26.20 -9.02
C SER A 84 -9.97 25.67 -9.17
N VAL A 85 -10.54 25.19 -8.06
CA VAL A 85 -11.92 24.71 -7.97
C VAL A 85 -12.51 25.33 -6.71
N ARG A 86 -13.68 25.96 -6.82
CA ARG A 86 -14.32 26.63 -5.67
C ARG A 86 -15.85 26.58 -5.77
N ALA A 87 -16.51 26.67 -4.62
CA ALA A 87 -17.95 26.94 -4.59
C ALA A 87 -18.23 28.34 -5.14
N SER A 88 -19.25 28.46 -5.99
CA SER A 88 -19.66 29.74 -6.56
C SER A 88 -20.30 30.61 -5.48
N THR A 89 -19.97 31.91 -5.45
CA THR A 89 -20.48 32.84 -4.43
C THR A 89 -21.87 33.41 -4.76
N ASP A 90 -22.32 33.25 -6.01
CA ASP A 90 -23.54 33.85 -6.58
C ASP A 90 -24.53 32.81 -7.11
N ALA A 91 -24.23 31.51 -6.99
CA ALA A 91 -25.08 30.41 -7.44
C ALA A 91 -24.73 29.13 -6.67
N LEU A 92 -25.66 28.18 -6.61
CA LEU A 92 -25.40 26.83 -6.08
C LEU A 92 -24.68 25.99 -7.14
N ALA A 93 -23.42 26.34 -7.40
CA ALA A 93 -22.62 25.83 -8.49
C ALA A 93 -21.14 25.69 -8.07
N THR A 94 -20.36 24.95 -8.86
CA THR A 94 -18.91 24.86 -8.73
C THR A 94 -18.28 25.63 -9.88
N GLU A 95 -17.31 26.49 -9.56
CA GLU A 95 -16.48 27.19 -10.54
C GLU A 95 -15.11 26.55 -10.64
N ILE A 96 -14.66 26.37 -11.87
CA ILE A 96 -13.36 25.78 -12.20
C ILE A 96 -12.61 26.79 -13.06
N GLU A 97 -11.51 27.32 -12.54
CA GLU A 97 -10.59 28.12 -13.36
C GLU A 97 -9.66 27.19 -14.11
N VAL A 98 -9.62 27.32 -15.44
CA VAL A 98 -8.78 26.48 -16.29
C VAL A 98 -7.84 27.33 -17.13
N GLU A 99 -6.56 26.95 -17.14
CA GLU A 99 -5.53 27.55 -17.99
C GLU A 99 -5.56 26.86 -19.35
N VAL A 100 -5.92 27.60 -20.41
CA VAL A 100 -6.01 27.09 -21.78
C VAL A 100 -4.60 26.86 -22.31
N ARG A 101 -4.30 25.61 -22.67
CA ARG A 101 -3.04 25.21 -23.31
C ARG A 101 -3.15 25.24 -24.84
N ARG A 102 -4.31 24.83 -25.36
CA ARG A 102 -4.58 24.73 -26.79
C ARG A 102 -6.08 24.85 -27.04
N THR A 103 -6.47 25.59 -28.06
CA THR A 103 -7.87 25.67 -28.50
C THR A 103 -8.04 24.76 -29.71
N LEU A 104 -8.93 23.76 -29.60
CA LEU A 104 -9.18 22.77 -30.65
C LEU A 104 -10.35 23.16 -31.55
N LYS A 105 -11.38 23.81 -31.00
CA LYS A 105 -12.53 24.35 -31.76
C LYS A 105 -12.94 25.71 -31.21
N GLY A 106 -13.27 26.66 -32.08
CA GLY A 106 -13.75 27.98 -31.69
C GLY A 106 -12.61 28.94 -31.32
N THR A 107 -12.88 29.93 -30.47
CA THR A 107 -11.87 30.89 -30.02
C THR A 107 -12.06 31.17 -28.54
N ALA A 108 -11.02 30.90 -27.73
CA ALA A 108 -11.02 31.24 -26.31
C ALA A 108 -10.77 32.74 -26.13
N ALA A 109 -11.63 33.42 -25.35
CA ALA A 109 -11.53 34.87 -25.13
C ALA A 109 -10.34 35.27 -24.23
N ALA A 110 -9.81 34.33 -23.45
CA ALA A 110 -8.70 34.53 -22.53
C ALA A 110 -7.85 33.25 -22.36
N SER A 111 -6.64 33.41 -21.82
CA SER A 111 -5.75 32.30 -21.47
C SER A 111 -6.19 31.53 -20.22
N VAL A 112 -7.05 32.13 -19.40
CA VAL A 112 -7.72 31.49 -18.27
C VAL A 112 -9.22 31.66 -18.47
N LEU A 113 -9.96 30.55 -18.42
CA LEU A 113 -11.42 30.53 -18.55
C LEU A 113 -12.03 30.09 -17.22
N THR A 114 -13.20 30.64 -16.90
CA THR A 114 -14.03 30.13 -15.80
C THR A 114 -15.07 29.18 -16.36
N VAL A 115 -14.97 27.91 -16.01
CA VAL A 115 -15.95 26.88 -16.33
C VAL A 115 -16.89 26.72 -15.15
N ARG A 116 -18.18 26.58 -15.42
CA ARG A 116 -19.22 26.41 -14.38
C ARG A 116 -19.93 25.08 -14.58
N ARG A 117 -20.18 24.40 -13.47
CA ARG A 117 -21.09 23.26 -13.39
C ARG A 117 -22.13 23.48 -12.27
N PRO A 118 -23.36 22.95 -12.40
CA PRO A 118 -24.35 23.02 -11.33
C PRO A 118 -23.92 22.20 -10.11
N GLY A 119 -24.45 22.54 -8.93
CA GLY A 119 -24.13 21.87 -7.67
C GLY A 119 -22.74 22.20 -7.10
N VAL A 120 -22.60 22.02 -5.79
CA VAL A 120 -21.34 22.21 -5.05
C VAL A 120 -20.59 20.88 -5.00
N GLN A 121 -19.30 20.87 -5.35
CA GLN A 121 -18.44 19.69 -5.14
C GLN A 121 -18.40 19.33 -3.66
N LEU A 122 -18.49 18.04 -3.35
CA LEU A 122 -18.71 17.60 -1.97
C LEU A 122 -17.56 17.94 -1.01
N ASP A 123 -16.32 17.98 -1.51
CA ASP A 123 -15.13 18.44 -0.77
C ASP A 123 -15.13 19.95 -0.50
N LEU A 124 -15.95 20.74 -1.23
CA LEU A 124 -16.11 22.18 -1.06
C LEU A 124 -17.33 22.55 -0.20
N LEU A 125 -18.04 21.57 0.36
CA LEU A 125 -19.22 21.84 1.19
C LEU A 125 -18.90 22.67 2.44
N ALA A 126 -17.71 22.48 3.02
CA ALA A 126 -17.25 23.28 4.16
C ALA A 126 -17.16 24.78 3.80
N ASP A 127 -16.88 25.10 2.54
CA ASP A 127 -16.75 26.47 2.03
C ASP A 127 -18.09 27.07 1.58
N ALA A 128 -19.15 26.25 1.43
CA ALA A 128 -20.44 26.64 0.84
C ALA A 128 -21.50 27.13 1.86
N GLY A 129 -21.28 26.96 3.17
CA GLY A 129 -22.21 27.39 4.22
C GLY A 129 -23.32 26.37 4.55
N ILE A 130 -24.43 26.85 5.15
CA ILE A 130 -25.40 26.02 5.90
C ILE A 130 -26.30 25.16 5.00
N ALA A 131 -26.50 25.54 3.72
CA ALA A 131 -27.29 24.78 2.75
C ALA A 131 -26.60 24.69 1.39
N ALA A 132 -26.49 23.48 0.84
CA ALA A 132 -25.82 23.23 -0.43
C ALA A 132 -26.66 22.33 -1.35
N LEU A 133 -26.63 22.62 -2.64
CA LEU A 133 -27.13 21.72 -3.67
C LEU A 133 -26.04 20.71 -4.00
N VAL A 134 -26.37 19.43 -3.81
CA VAL A 134 -25.56 18.32 -4.28
C VAL A 134 -26.21 17.79 -5.55
N VAL A 135 -25.55 18.01 -6.69
CA VAL A 135 -25.88 17.33 -7.94
C VAL A 135 -24.82 16.24 -8.11
N PRO A 136 -25.15 14.99 -7.83
CA PRO A 136 -24.16 13.94 -7.95
C PRO A 136 -23.82 13.70 -9.44
N GLY A 137 -22.80 12.90 -9.78
CA GLY A 137 -22.56 12.55 -11.19
C GLY A 137 -21.89 13.53 -12.10
N LEU A 138 -21.81 14.78 -11.66
CA LEU A 138 -20.99 15.75 -12.36
C LEU A 138 -19.51 15.44 -12.09
N PRO A 139 -18.65 15.60 -13.11
CA PRO A 139 -17.22 15.31 -12.99
C PRO A 139 -16.63 16.19 -11.89
N SER A 140 -15.86 15.60 -10.96
CA SER A 140 -15.05 16.40 -10.03
C SER A 140 -13.83 16.96 -10.72
N PHE A 141 -13.39 18.09 -10.21
CA PHE A 141 -12.16 18.70 -10.63
C PHE A 141 -11.20 18.80 -9.45
N SER A 142 -9.92 18.67 -9.74
CA SER A 142 -8.81 18.86 -8.80
C SER A 142 -7.74 19.71 -9.48
N PRO A 143 -7.02 20.56 -8.72
CA PRO A 143 -5.90 21.31 -9.26
C PRO A 143 -4.90 20.42 -10.02
N ASP A 144 -4.30 20.98 -11.06
CA ASP A 144 -3.32 20.35 -11.95
C ASP A 144 -3.82 19.22 -12.85
N GLN A 145 -5.12 18.89 -12.84
CA GLN A 145 -5.69 17.98 -13.83
C GLN A 145 -5.56 18.53 -15.26
N GLU A 146 -5.12 17.69 -16.20
CA GLU A 146 -5.12 17.99 -17.63
C GLU A 146 -6.37 17.43 -18.30
N LEU A 147 -7.09 18.30 -19.00
CA LEU A 147 -8.42 18.01 -19.53
C LEU A 147 -8.56 18.46 -20.98
N ILE A 148 -9.40 17.74 -21.74
CA ILE A 148 -10.07 18.27 -22.93
C ILE A 148 -11.49 18.60 -22.52
N LEU A 149 -11.86 19.88 -22.62
CA LEU A 149 -13.18 20.38 -22.25
C LEU A 149 -13.97 20.84 -23.48
N PHE A 150 -15.18 20.34 -23.60
CA PHE A 150 -16.21 20.79 -24.53
C PHE A 150 -17.12 21.75 -23.76
N LEU A 151 -17.19 22.99 -24.25
CA LEU A 151 -17.82 24.10 -23.55
C LEU A 151 -18.97 24.67 -24.37
N GLY A 152 -20.04 25.01 -23.67
CA GLY A 152 -21.15 25.77 -24.23
C GLY A 152 -20.79 27.25 -24.44
N PRO A 153 -21.72 28.04 -25.01
CA PRO A 153 -21.51 29.46 -25.22
C PRO A 153 -21.31 30.18 -23.89
N GLU A 154 -20.40 31.15 -23.87
CA GLU A 154 -20.13 31.97 -22.68
C GLU A 154 -21.37 32.75 -22.26
N ARG A 155 -21.67 32.72 -20.96
CA ARG A 155 -22.72 33.52 -20.34
C ARG A 155 -22.16 34.16 -19.08
N LEU A 156 -22.24 35.49 -19.00
CA LEU A 156 -21.77 36.27 -17.84
C LEU A 156 -20.30 35.98 -17.44
N GLY A 157 -19.40 35.81 -18.43
CA GLY A 157 -17.98 35.54 -18.19
C GLY A 157 -17.65 34.09 -17.83
N ARG A 158 -18.63 33.17 -17.93
CA ARG A 158 -18.48 31.78 -17.52
C ARG A 158 -18.95 30.86 -18.64
N HIS A 159 -18.24 29.76 -18.84
CA HIS A 159 -18.60 28.72 -19.80
C HIS A 159 -19.27 27.55 -19.08
N PRO A 160 -20.49 27.13 -19.47
CA PRO A 160 -21.03 25.86 -18.97
C PRO A 160 -20.32 24.68 -19.63
N LEU A 161 -20.24 23.54 -18.92
CA LEU A 161 -19.83 22.27 -19.51
C LEU A 161 -20.87 21.81 -20.53
N HIS A 162 -20.45 21.56 -21.77
CA HIS A 162 -21.35 21.05 -22.80
C HIS A 162 -21.73 19.60 -22.50
N GLN A 163 -23.03 19.30 -22.40
CA GLN A 163 -23.54 17.95 -22.07
C GLN A 163 -22.93 17.39 -20.76
N SER A 164 -22.62 18.27 -19.78
CA SER A 164 -22.13 17.91 -18.45
C SER A 164 -20.89 16.99 -18.49
N ALA A 165 -20.98 15.76 -17.96
CA ALA A 165 -19.87 14.81 -17.92
C ALA A 165 -19.41 14.34 -19.32
N LEU A 166 -20.30 14.38 -20.32
CA LEU A 166 -19.96 13.94 -21.68
C LEU A 166 -18.91 14.83 -22.34
N GLY A 167 -18.88 16.11 -21.97
CA GLY A 167 -17.94 17.09 -22.50
C GLY A 167 -16.57 17.13 -21.82
N VAL A 168 -16.25 16.18 -20.93
CA VAL A 168 -15.01 16.18 -20.14
C VAL A 168 -14.19 14.94 -20.42
N PHE A 169 -12.95 15.13 -20.86
CA PHE A 169 -11.98 14.04 -20.99
C PHE A 169 -10.74 14.36 -20.18
N GLU A 170 -10.39 13.49 -19.25
CA GLU A 170 -9.20 13.58 -18.43
C GLU A 170 -8.05 12.82 -19.06
N ARG A 171 -6.84 13.37 -18.97
CA ARG A 171 -5.62 12.66 -19.33
C ARG A 171 -5.29 11.62 -18.27
N ARG A 172 -5.27 10.34 -18.64
CA ARG A 172 -4.84 9.24 -17.76
C ARG A 172 -3.76 8.38 -18.41
N SER A 173 -3.05 7.62 -17.59
CA SER A 173 -2.11 6.60 -18.07
C SER A 173 -2.82 5.29 -18.38
N SER A 174 -2.46 4.68 -19.50
CA SER A 174 -2.88 3.35 -19.93
C SER A 174 -1.67 2.50 -20.29
N ASP A 175 -1.89 1.20 -20.46
CA ASP A 175 -0.92 0.27 -21.06
C ASP A 175 -0.48 0.65 -22.49
N HIS A 176 -1.22 1.54 -23.16
CA HIS A 176 -0.91 2.06 -24.50
C HIS A 176 -0.43 3.54 -24.49
N GLY A 177 -0.08 4.09 -23.32
CA GLY A 177 0.39 5.47 -23.18
C GLY A 177 -0.68 6.42 -22.61
N ALA A 178 -0.66 7.69 -23.02
CA ALA A 178 -1.61 8.69 -22.53
C ALA A 178 -2.99 8.51 -23.20
N ALA A 179 -4.01 8.26 -22.39
CA ALA A 179 -5.39 8.12 -22.84
C ALA A 179 -6.21 9.37 -22.48
N ALA A 180 -7.05 9.81 -23.41
CA ALA A 180 -8.18 10.69 -23.13
C ALA A 180 -9.34 9.84 -22.61
N VAL A 181 -9.57 9.95 -21.32
CA VAL A 181 -10.60 9.19 -20.61
C VAL A 181 -11.77 10.11 -20.38
N ARG A 182 -12.90 9.79 -21.01
CA ARG A 182 -14.16 10.32 -20.56
C ARG A 182 -14.49 9.61 -19.26
N ASP A 183 -14.21 10.25 -18.12
CA ASP A 183 -14.46 9.65 -16.82
C ASP A 183 -15.96 9.65 -16.54
N LEU A 184 -16.57 8.60 -17.05
CA LEU A 184 -17.96 8.22 -16.93
C LEU A 184 -18.19 7.29 -15.72
N SER A 185 -17.20 7.15 -14.83
CA SER A 185 -17.45 6.54 -13.51
C SER A 185 -18.55 7.28 -12.76
N ALA A 186 -18.82 8.53 -13.15
CA ALA A 186 -19.89 9.39 -12.69
C ALA A 186 -21.21 9.36 -13.52
N ALA A 187 -21.23 8.71 -14.70
CA ALA A 187 -22.41 8.54 -15.58
C ALA A 187 -22.13 7.52 -16.70
N THR A 188 -22.93 6.49 -16.93
CA THR A 188 -22.61 5.42 -17.91
C THR A 188 -23.41 5.55 -19.22
N VAL A 189 -23.00 4.88 -20.31
CA VAL A 189 -23.46 5.02 -21.74
C VAL A 189 -24.53 4.04 -22.29
N LEU A 190 -25.69 4.54 -22.75
CA LEU A 190 -26.72 3.73 -23.42
C LEU A 190 -26.24 3.11 -24.75
N ALA A 191 -26.77 1.93 -25.08
CA ALA A 191 -26.91 1.44 -26.46
C ALA A 191 -28.38 1.58 -26.84
N ASP A 192 -28.69 2.49 -27.77
CA ASP A 192 -30.04 2.79 -28.23
C ASP A 192 -30.62 1.62 -29.09
N PRO A 193 -31.86 1.16 -28.85
CA PRO A 193 -32.50 0.08 -29.61
C PRO A 193 -32.84 0.41 -31.08
N GLU A 194 -33.10 1.67 -31.43
CA GLU A 194 -33.27 2.10 -32.84
C GLU A 194 -31.92 2.21 -33.55
N LEU A 195 -30.85 2.46 -32.79
CA LEU A 195 -29.46 2.44 -33.26
C LEU A 195 -28.83 1.03 -33.26
N ALA A 196 -29.47 0.01 -32.67
CA ALA A 196 -28.97 -1.36 -32.60
C ALA A 196 -28.90 -2.10 -33.95
N ALA A 197 -29.42 -1.50 -35.02
CA ALA A 197 -29.43 -2.10 -36.36
C ALA A 197 -28.11 -1.94 -37.15
N GLY A 198 -27.14 -1.17 -36.65
CA GLY A 198 -25.83 -0.97 -37.28
C GLY A 198 -24.68 -1.39 -36.37
N ASP A 199 -23.79 -2.24 -36.89
CA ASP A 199 -22.54 -2.66 -36.25
C ASP A 199 -21.65 -1.46 -35.92
N ARG A 200 -21.83 -0.88 -34.71
CA ARG A 200 -20.95 0.14 -34.12
C ARG A 200 -20.99 0.01 -32.61
N GLY A 201 -19.97 -0.62 -32.03
CA GLY A 201 -19.55 -0.35 -30.66
C GLY A 201 -18.44 0.73 -30.66
N PRO A 202 -18.68 1.94 -30.12
CA PRO A 202 -17.62 2.93 -29.97
C PRO A 202 -17.54 3.62 -28.59
N SER A 203 -18.46 3.37 -27.65
CA SER A 203 -18.64 4.17 -26.43
C SER A 203 -17.67 3.89 -25.27
N ARG A 204 -17.19 2.64 -25.15
CA ARG A 204 -16.30 2.24 -24.03
C ARG A 204 -14.82 2.22 -24.37
N ARG A 205 -14.44 2.52 -25.61
CA ARG A 205 -13.04 2.46 -26.03
C ARG A 205 -12.30 3.70 -25.55
N LEU A 206 -11.15 3.46 -24.93
CA LEU A 206 -10.24 4.53 -24.57
C LEU A 206 -9.79 5.26 -25.83
N ARG A 207 -9.61 6.57 -25.72
CA ARG A 207 -9.10 7.39 -26.82
C ARG A 207 -7.63 7.66 -26.55
N ASP A 208 -6.81 7.62 -27.57
CA ASP A 208 -5.44 8.12 -27.49
C ASP A 208 -5.47 9.64 -27.33
N TRP A 209 -4.82 10.15 -26.28
CA TRP A 209 -4.89 11.57 -25.90
C TRP A 209 -4.48 12.51 -27.04
N HIS A 210 -3.37 12.20 -27.72
CA HIS A 210 -2.79 13.09 -28.72
C HIS A 210 -3.51 12.99 -30.06
N ARG A 211 -3.85 11.77 -30.51
CA ARG A 211 -4.60 11.56 -31.76
C ARG A 211 -6.01 12.12 -31.65
N PHE A 212 -6.66 11.96 -30.50
CA PHE A 212 -7.99 12.52 -30.29
C PHE A 212 -7.98 14.05 -30.33
N ALA A 213 -7.03 14.70 -29.65
CA ALA A 213 -6.89 16.15 -29.70
C ALA A 213 -6.60 16.67 -31.12
N ALA A 214 -5.78 15.96 -31.91
CA ALA A 214 -5.52 16.33 -33.31
C ALA A 214 -6.77 16.15 -34.19
N TRP A 215 -7.50 15.05 -34.02
CA TRP A 215 -8.75 14.81 -34.75
C TRP A 215 -9.81 15.88 -34.47
N LEU A 216 -9.90 16.38 -33.23
CA LEU A 216 -10.85 17.43 -32.85
C LEU A 216 -10.60 18.79 -33.53
N GLU A 217 -9.38 19.06 -34.02
CA GLU A 217 -9.05 20.31 -34.72
C GLU A 217 -9.53 20.32 -36.17
N ASP A 218 -9.26 19.23 -36.87
CA ASP A 218 -9.51 19.16 -38.31
C ASP A 218 -10.84 18.48 -38.62
N ALA A 219 -11.41 17.71 -37.69
CA ALA A 219 -12.69 17.02 -37.75
C ALA A 219 -12.95 16.26 -39.07
N THR A 220 -11.89 15.74 -39.69
CA THR A 220 -11.91 15.07 -40.99
C THR A 220 -11.28 13.67 -40.86
N GLY A 221 -11.89 12.66 -41.48
CA GLY A 221 -11.37 11.29 -41.52
C GLY A 221 -12.01 10.31 -40.53
N ASP A 222 -11.51 9.06 -40.57
CA ASP A 222 -11.97 7.94 -39.75
C ASP A 222 -11.51 8.08 -38.28
N ALA A 223 -12.17 7.38 -37.36
CA ALA A 223 -11.88 7.43 -35.91
C ALA A 223 -10.61 6.66 -35.51
N ASP A 224 -9.46 7.08 -36.07
CA ASP A 224 -8.14 6.47 -35.87
C ASP A 224 -7.52 6.72 -34.49
N TYR A 225 -8.17 7.53 -33.66
CA TYR A 225 -7.76 7.87 -32.29
C TYR A 225 -8.23 6.85 -31.24
N LEU A 226 -9.11 5.92 -31.59
CA LEU A 226 -9.62 4.94 -30.65
C LEU A 226 -8.57 3.85 -30.38
N LEU A 227 -8.36 3.52 -29.12
CA LEU A 227 -7.47 2.44 -28.69
C LEU A 227 -8.15 1.06 -28.88
N PRO A 228 -7.37 -0.03 -28.94
CA PRO A 228 -7.90 -1.39 -29.00
C PRO A 228 -8.81 -1.72 -27.81
N ASP A 229 -9.75 -2.66 -27.99
CA ASP A 229 -10.74 -3.03 -26.96
C ASP A 229 -10.11 -3.65 -25.71
N GLU A 230 -8.90 -4.19 -25.83
CA GLU A 230 -8.09 -4.74 -24.74
C GLU A 230 -7.34 -3.69 -23.92
N ALA A 231 -7.28 -2.43 -24.36
CA ALA A 231 -6.55 -1.38 -23.67
C ALA A 231 -7.14 -1.13 -22.27
N ARG A 232 -6.27 -1.14 -21.26
CA ARG A 232 -6.67 -0.96 -19.86
C ARG A 232 -6.02 0.26 -19.25
N LEU A 233 -6.82 1.03 -18.52
CA LEU A 233 -6.28 1.97 -17.55
C LEU A 233 -5.53 1.18 -16.46
N VAL A 234 -4.42 1.74 -16.00
CA VAL A 234 -3.71 1.21 -14.84
C VAL A 234 -4.65 1.38 -13.63
N GLN A 235 -5.12 0.25 -13.08
CA GLN A 235 -6.46 0.05 -12.49
C GLN A 235 -6.96 1.04 -11.41
N GLN A 236 -8.27 1.34 -11.51
CA GLN A 236 -9.21 1.52 -10.40
C GLN A 236 -10.17 0.29 -10.36
N ILE A 237 -10.56 -0.15 -9.17
CA ILE A 237 -11.52 -1.26 -8.97
C ILE A 237 -12.90 -0.67 -8.70
N ALA A 238 -13.92 -1.23 -9.34
CA ALA A 238 -15.33 -0.84 -9.25
C ALA A 238 -15.97 -1.27 -7.92
N GLU A 239 -16.77 -0.37 -7.32
CA GLU A 239 -17.55 -0.63 -6.11
C GLU A 239 -18.95 -1.20 -6.42
N PRO A 240 -19.56 -1.98 -5.48
CA PRO A 240 -20.86 -2.63 -5.65
C PRO A 240 -22.05 -1.69 -5.90
N PHE A 241 -22.05 -0.59 -5.18
CA PHE A 241 -22.92 0.57 -5.32
C PHE A 241 -22.24 1.71 -4.57
N THR A 242 -22.67 2.94 -4.80
CA THR A 242 -21.96 4.13 -4.33
C THR A 242 -22.90 5.15 -3.69
N PHE A 243 -22.41 5.96 -2.74
CA PHE A 243 -23.16 7.05 -2.09
C PHE A 243 -22.69 8.41 -2.59
N LEU A 244 -23.56 9.43 -2.58
CA LEU A 244 -23.22 10.77 -3.07
C LEU A 244 -21.90 11.30 -2.48
N GLY A 245 -20.85 11.34 -3.32
CA GLY A 245 -19.44 11.62 -3.00
C GLY A 245 -18.89 11.00 -1.72
N GLY A 246 -19.15 9.71 -1.54
CA GLY A 246 -18.49 8.89 -0.51
C GLY A 246 -18.98 9.15 0.92
N SER A 247 -19.96 10.03 1.11
CA SER A 247 -20.65 10.26 2.39
C SER A 247 -22.15 10.03 2.23
N PRO A 248 -22.85 9.49 3.23
CA PRO A 248 -24.29 9.29 3.11
C PRO A 248 -24.99 10.65 3.03
N VAL A 249 -25.86 10.83 2.04
CA VAL A 249 -26.77 11.98 1.90
C VAL A 249 -28.16 11.40 1.85
N ARG A 250 -29.07 11.81 2.75
CA ARG A 250 -30.36 11.11 2.89
C ARG A 250 -31.47 11.96 3.46
N TRP A 251 -32.69 11.49 3.23
CA TRP A 251 -33.91 12.01 3.86
C TRP A 251 -34.11 11.40 5.24
N PHE A 252 -34.03 12.23 6.29
CA PHE A 252 -34.30 11.78 7.66
C PHE A 252 -35.80 11.73 7.99
N VAL A 253 -36.65 12.37 7.17
CA VAL A 253 -38.10 12.41 7.40
C VAL A 253 -38.75 11.02 7.33
N PHE A 254 -38.17 10.08 6.58
CA PHE A 254 -38.64 8.70 6.49
C PHE A 254 -38.46 7.92 7.80
N ASP A 255 -37.42 8.24 8.59
CA ASP A 255 -37.17 7.59 9.89
C ASP A 255 -38.29 7.89 10.90
N GLU A 256 -38.97 9.03 10.73
CA GLU A 256 -40.09 9.48 11.56
C GLU A 256 -41.45 9.03 11.02
N GLY A 257 -41.47 8.23 9.94
CA GLY A 257 -42.69 7.80 9.26
C GLY A 257 -43.37 8.91 8.43
N GLY A 258 -42.66 10.00 8.15
CA GLY A 258 -43.10 11.04 7.21
C GLY A 258 -42.76 10.66 5.77
N GLY A 259 -43.29 11.42 4.81
CA GLY A 259 -43.10 11.14 3.37
C GLY A 259 -42.75 12.38 2.56
N VAL A 260 -42.10 12.17 1.43
CA VAL A 260 -41.71 13.20 0.46
C VAL A 260 -42.66 13.13 -0.74
N ARG A 261 -43.15 14.29 -1.18
CA ARG A 261 -44.10 14.41 -2.29
C ARG A 261 -43.44 15.13 -3.45
N VAL A 262 -43.12 14.40 -4.51
CA VAL A 262 -42.54 14.95 -5.74
C VAL A 262 -43.66 15.42 -6.66
N ARG A 263 -43.59 16.65 -7.13
CA ARG A 263 -44.59 17.25 -8.03
C ARG A 263 -44.04 17.40 -9.43
N GLY A 264 -44.88 17.28 -10.46
CA GLY A 264 -44.46 17.54 -11.84
C GLY A 264 -44.83 18.97 -12.25
N HIS A 265 -43.95 19.68 -12.96
CA HIS A 265 -44.25 21.04 -13.41
C HIS A 265 -45.44 21.05 -14.41
N VAL A 266 -46.29 22.08 -14.34
CA VAL A 266 -47.52 22.20 -15.16
C VAL A 266 -47.27 22.35 -16.66
N SER A 267 -46.07 22.75 -17.08
CA SER A 267 -45.74 22.90 -18.50
C SER A 267 -45.82 21.57 -19.27
N GLY A 268 -45.66 20.44 -18.57
CA GLY A 268 -45.54 19.13 -19.21
C GLY A 268 -44.26 19.01 -20.07
N LEU A 269 -44.08 17.84 -20.68
CA LEU A 269 -43.00 17.58 -21.63
C LEU A 269 -43.53 17.68 -23.05
N ASP A 270 -43.09 18.71 -23.78
CA ASP A 270 -43.52 18.96 -25.14
C ASP A 270 -43.18 17.78 -26.06
N GLY A 271 -44.18 17.30 -26.80
CA GLY A 271 -44.00 16.20 -27.77
C GLY A 271 -44.15 14.79 -27.19
N ALA A 272 -44.32 14.64 -25.87
CA ALA A 272 -44.55 13.34 -25.24
C ALA A 272 -45.94 12.76 -25.55
N ASN A 273 -46.00 11.48 -25.94
CA ASN A 273 -47.26 10.76 -26.17
C ASN A 273 -47.77 9.97 -24.94
N GLN A 274 -46.94 9.71 -23.95
CA GLN A 274 -47.31 9.12 -22.66
C GLN A 274 -47.74 10.18 -21.65
N ASP A 275 -48.58 9.78 -20.69
CA ASP A 275 -48.90 10.60 -19.53
C ASP A 275 -47.68 10.67 -18.58
N VAL A 276 -46.92 11.75 -18.70
CA VAL A 276 -45.70 12.02 -17.91
C VAL A 276 -45.96 12.03 -16.40
N PHE A 277 -47.16 12.42 -15.95
CA PHE A 277 -47.51 12.40 -14.53
C PHE A 277 -47.81 10.98 -14.05
N ALA A 278 -48.44 10.16 -14.89
CA ALA A 278 -48.62 8.75 -14.59
C ALA A 278 -47.27 8.01 -14.52
N SER A 279 -46.34 8.33 -15.44
CA SER A 279 -44.97 7.79 -15.41
C SER A 279 -44.21 8.23 -14.15
N LEU A 280 -44.30 9.50 -13.75
CA LEU A 280 -43.74 9.99 -12.48
C LEU A 280 -44.34 9.28 -11.27
N SER A 281 -45.65 9.02 -11.27
CA SER A 281 -46.28 8.26 -10.19
C SER A 281 -45.78 6.82 -10.10
N ARG A 282 -45.47 6.16 -11.21
CA ARG A 282 -44.92 4.79 -11.20
C ARG A 282 -43.45 4.79 -10.79
N ALA A 283 -42.67 5.75 -11.27
CA ALA A 283 -41.28 5.95 -10.88
C ALA A 283 -41.11 6.17 -9.36
N ALA A 284 -41.93 7.04 -8.75
CA ALA A 284 -41.88 7.26 -7.31
C ALA A 284 -42.27 6.01 -6.50
N ARG A 285 -43.27 5.25 -6.98
CA ARG A 285 -43.70 3.99 -6.34
C ARG A 285 -42.65 2.91 -6.39
N ALA A 286 -41.82 2.85 -7.45
CA ALA A 286 -40.77 1.83 -7.53
C ALA A 286 -39.85 1.82 -6.31
N TRP A 287 -39.55 3.01 -5.76
CA TRP A 287 -38.76 3.15 -4.53
C TRP A 287 -39.56 2.83 -3.27
N SER A 288 -40.78 3.33 -3.16
CA SER A 288 -41.63 3.18 -1.95
C SER A 288 -42.26 1.80 -1.79
N ASP A 289 -42.44 1.07 -2.89
CA ASP A 289 -42.97 -0.30 -2.88
C ASP A 289 -41.86 -1.33 -2.59
N ASP A 290 -40.60 -0.91 -2.44
CA ASP A 290 -39.52 -1.81 -2.02
C ASP A 290 -39.68 -2.20 -0.53
N PRO A 291 -39.90 -3.48 -0.21
CA PRO A 291 -40.19 -3.92 1.15
C PRO A 291 -38.96 -3.86 2.08
N GLY A 292 -37.75 -3.63 1.54
CA GLY A 292 -36.51 -3.57 2.29
C GLY A 292 -36.17 -2.18 2.84
N SER A 293 -36.93 -1.14 2.46
CA SER A 293 -36.63 0.26 2.80
C SER A 293 -37.80 1.00 3.46
N LEU A 294 -37.51 2.09 4.17
CA LEU A 294 -38.48 2.99 4.81
C LEU A 294 -39.00 4.10 3.88
N ILE A 295 -38.66 4.06 2.59
CA ILE A 295 -38.97 5.16 1.67
C ILE A 295 -40.49 5.36 1.57
N ASP A 296 -40.97 6.58 1.84
CA ASP A 296 -42.31 7.05 1.47
C ASP A 296 -42.18 8.23 0.49
N LEU A 297 -41.87 7.90 -0.76
CA LEU A 297 -41.84 8.80 -1.91
C LEU A 297 -43.12 8.61 -2.75
N ALA A 298 -43.84 9.70 -3.02
CA ALA A 298 -45.00 9.60 -3.93
C ALA A 298 -45.20 10.85 -4.77
N PHE A 299 -45.95 10.69 -5.87
CA PHE A 299 -46.40 11.81 -6.69
C PHE A 299 -47.40 12.69 -5.94
N GLY A 300 -47.09 13.98 -5.83
CA GLY A 300 -47.86 14.99 -5.10
C GLY A 300 -48.77 15.87 -5.96
N GLY A 301 -48.97 15.54 -7.23
CA GLY A 301 -49.73 16.36 -8.19
C GLY A 301 -48.85 17.33 -8.98
N SER A 302 -49.49 18.29 -9.66
CA SER A 302 -48.79 19.30 -10.47
C SER A 302 -48.31 20.50 -9.64
N THR A 303 -47.26 21.19 -10.10
CA THR A 303 -46.74 22.42 -9.49
C THR A 303 -46.40 23.50 -10.54
N THR A 304 -46.39 24.76 -10.10
CA THR A 304 -45.87 25.90 -10.89
C THR A 304 -44.48 26.35 -10.42
N ALA A 305 -43.93 25.68 -9.41
CA ALA A 305 -42.56 25.87 -8.96
C ALA A 305 -41.60 25.51 -10.09
N SER A 306 -40.70 26.43 -10.43
CA SER A 306 -39.81 26.34 -11.59
C SER A 306 -38.33 26.49 -11.21
N SER A 307 -38.01 26.53 -9.91
CA SER A 307 -36.66 26.77 -9.42
C SER A 307 -35.71 25.63 -9.78
N GLY A 308 -36.20 24.38 -9.70
CA GLY A 308 -35.40 23.22 -10.07
C GLY A 308 -34.10 23.18 -9.29
N LEU A 309 -33.02 22.81 -9.98
CA LEU A 309 -31.69 22.74 -9.37
C LEU A 309 -31.02 24.12 -9.23
N THR A 310 -31.75 25.23 -9.33
CA THR A 310 -31.16 26.59 -9.20
C THR A 310 -31.35 27.21 -7.81
N ALA A 311 -32.42 26.84 -7.09
CA ALA A 311 -32.72 27.35 -5.76
C ALA A 311 -33.67 26.43 -5.00
N ASN A 312 -33.47 26.31 -3.69
CA ASN A 312 -34.39 25.62 -2.79
C ASN A 312 -35.64 26.49 -2.56
N ASP A 313 -36.81 25.99 -2.94
CA ASP A 313 -38.09 26.68 -2.77
C ASP A 313 -39.11 25.93 -1.88
N GLY A 314 -38.67 24.83 -1.26
CA GLY A 314 -39.46 23.92 -0.46
C GLY A 314 -40.31 22.94 -1.26
N VAL A 315 -40.16 22.87 -2.59
CA VAL A 315 -40.98 22.03 -3.47
C VAL A 315 -40.11 21.08 -4.30
N SER A 316 -40.04 19.82 -3.85
CA SER A 316 -39.46 18.74 -4.64
C SER A 316 -40.21 18.55 -5.96
N ALA A 317 -39.58 18.89 -7.08
CA ALA A 317 -40.22 19.03 -8.38
C ALA A 317 -39.48 18.32 -9.52
N VAL A 318 -40.24 17.87 -10.52
CA VAL A 318 -39.73 17.47 -11.83
C VAL A 318 -40.03 18.59 -12.84
N LEU A 319 -38.97 19.22 -13.36
CA LEU A 319 -39.04 20.17 -14.46
C LEU A 319 -38.84 19.47 -15.80
N TRP A 320 -39.54 19.97 -16.82
CA TRP A 320 -39.52 19.42 -18.18
C TRP A 320 -38.89 20.44 -19.13
N ASN A 321 -38.14 19.98 -20.13
CA ASN A 321 -37.49 20.83 -21.14
C ASN A 321 -36.53 21.87 -20.53
N ASP A 322 -35.73 21.46 -19.53
CA ASP A 322 -34.61 22.22 -18.94
C ASP A 322 -34.78 23.76 -18.93
N PRO A 323 -35.84 24.30 -18.30
CA PRO A 323 -36.26 25.69 -18.54
C PRO A 323 -35.26 26.72 -18.02
N ASN A 324 -34.36 26.35 -17.10
CA ASN A 324 -33.32 27.25 -16.59
C ASN A 324 -31.94 26.99 -17.23
N GLY A 325 -31.83 26.03 -18.15
CA GLY A 325 -30.59 25.71 -18.85
C GLY A 325 -29.53 25.09 -17.94
N GLU A 326 -29.96 24.22 -17.01
CA GLU A 326 -29.10 23.46 -16.11
C GLU A 326 -28.18 22.50 -16.90
N VAL A 327 -28.65 22.00 -18.04
CA VAL A 327 -27.90 21.15 -18.96
C VAL A 327 -27.57 21.92 -20.24
N SER A 328 -26.27 22.08 -20.54
CA SER A 328 -25.90 22.80 -21.77
C SER A 328 -26.09 21.93 -23.01
N GLY A 329 -27.11 22.27 -23.80
CA GLY A 329 -27.45 21.61 -25.06
C GLY A 329 -28.57 20.59 -24.88
N SER A 330 -29.26 20.26 -25.98
CA SER A 330 -30.44 19.38 -25.93
C SER A 330 -30.09 17.92 -26.14
N TYR A 331 -30.93 17.03 -25.63
CA TYR A 331 -30.97 15.63 -26.02
C TYR A 331 -31.49 15.50 -27.46
N VAL A 332 -30.90 14.60 -28.25
CA VAL A 332 -31.37 14.33 -29.61
C VAL A 332 -31.65 12.83 -29.76
N CYS A 333 -32.90 12.48 -30.02
CA CYS A 333 -33.32 11.08 -30.23
C CYS A 333 -32.52 10.44 -31.37
N GLY A 334 -31.97 9.25 -31.12
CA GLY A 334 -31.09 8.56 -32.07
C GLY A 334 -29.66 9.14 -32.22
N GLN A 335 -29.30 10.19 -31.47
CA GLN A 335 -27.92 10.74 -31.44
C GLN A 335 -27.34 10.82 -30.02
N GLY A 336 -28.20 10.85 -29.01
CA GLY A 336 -27.81 10.85 -27.60
C GLY A 336 -27.65 12.24 -26.98
N GLY A 337 -27.09 12.27 -25.78
CA GLY A 337 -26.98 13.43 -24.88
C GLY A 337 -27.39 13.08 -23.44
N VAL A 338 -27.35 14.08 -22.57
CA VAL A 338 -27.88 14.00 -21.20
C VAL A 338 -29.41 13.98 -21.27
N LEU A 339 -30.05 12.99 -20.63
CA LEU A 339 -31.51 12.85 -20.59
C LEU A 339 -32.14 13.64 -19.45
N GLY A 340 -31.50 13.62 -18.28
CA GLY A 340 -31.98 14.32 -17.10
C GLY A 340 -30.91 14.46 -16.03
N LEU A 341 -31.27 15.20 -14.98
CA LEU A 341 -30.41 15.51 -13.86
C LEU A 341 -31.23 15.56 -12.57
N GLY A 342 -30.92 14.67 -11.63
CA GLY A 342 -31.47 14.64 -10.28
C GLY A 342 -30.49 15.22 -9.26
N GLY A 343 -30.98 16.02 -8.33
CA GLY A 343 -30.15 16.61 -7.27
C GLY A 343 -30.93 16.85 -5.99
N GLY A 344 -30.18 17.06 -4.91
CA GLY A 344 -30.74 17.24 -3.57
C GLY A 344 -30.19 18.48 -2.87
N PHE A 345 -31.08 19.27 -2.28
CA PHE A 345 -30.69 20.34 -1.38
C PHE A 345 -30.54 19.80 0.03
N THR A 346 -29.42 20.15 0.65
CA THR A 346 -29.04 19.68 1.98
C THR A 346 -29.05 20.83 2.98
N LEU A 347 -29.35 20.52 4.25
CA LEU A 347 -29.28 21.46 5.37
C LEU A 347 -28.71 20.77 6.61
N GLY A 348 -27.44 21.05 6.91
CA GLY A 348 -26.72 20.46 8.03
C GLY A 348 -26.45 18.95 7.87
N SER A 349 -25.90 18.36 8.92
CA SER A 349 -25.63 16.93 9.02
C SER A 349 -26.22 16.34 10.29
N LEU A 350 -26.56 15.06 10.24
CA LEU A 350 -27.07 14.32 11.38
C LEU A 350 -26.31 13.00 11.54
N PRO A 351 -26.19 12.46 12.77
CA PRO A 351 -25.62 11.14 12.97
C PRO A 351 -26.43 10.08 12.23
N PHE A 352 -25.74 9.20 11.53
CA PHE A 352 -26.35 8.08 10.82
C PHE A 352 -25.40 6.89 10.83
N ALA A 353 -25.89 5.79 11.41
CA ALA A 353 -25.26 4.47 11.36
C ALA A 353 -23.78 4.42 11.87
N GLY A 354 -23.38 5.36 12.74
CA GLY A 354 -22.00 5.46 13.28
C GLY A 354 -21.09 6.43 12.53
N ALA A 355 -21.61 7.12 11.51
CA ALA A 355 -20.97 8.24 10.82
C ALA A 355 -21.90 9.47 10.82
N THR A 356 -21.58 10.49 10.02
CA THR A 356 -22.42 11.66 9.77
C THR A 356 -22.96 11.64 8.34
N ALA A 357 -24.25 11.90 8.17
CA ALA A 357 -24.88 12.03 6.87
C ALA A 357 -25.41 13.45 6.65
N LEU A 358 -25.35 13.94 5.41
CA LEU A 358 -26.00 15.21 5.04
C LEU A 358 -27.52 15.01 4.98
N ARG A 359 -28.25 15.95 5.56
CA ARG A 359 -29.71 15.90 5.60
C ARG A 359 -30.29 16.53 4.35
N LEU A 360 -30.99 15.73 3.54
CA LEU A 360 -31.82 16.22 2.44
C LEU A 360 -33.08 16.93 2.98
N ILE A 361 -33.42 18.04 2.34
CA ILE A 361 -34.61 18.83 2.63
C ILE A 361 -35.46 19.12 1.38
N GLU A 362 -34.89 18.98 0.19
CA GLU A 362 -35.58 19.08 -1.10
C GLU A 362 -34.84 18.23 -2.14
N GLY A 363 -35.57 17.63 -3.09
CA GLY A 363 -35.01 16.82 -4.16
C GLY A 363 -35.72 17.13 -5.49
N ASP A 364 -34.94 17.56 -6.47
CA ASP A 364 -35.43 18.05 -7.75
C ASP A 364 -34.84 17.24 -8.91
N VAL A 365 -35.64 17.13 -9.97
CA VAL A 365 -35.25 16.47 -11.22
C VAL A 365 -35.52 17.42 -12.37
N VAL A 366 -34.56 17.54 -13.29
CA VAL A 366 -34.72 18.29 -14.54
C VAL A 366 -34.57 17.33 -15.71
N ILE A 367 -35.60 17.24 -16.56
CA ILE A 367 -35.56 16.49 -17.82
C ILE A 367 -35.12 17.43 -18.93
N ASN A 368 -34.10 17.02 -19.69
CA ASN A 368 -33.48 17.84 -20.72
C ASN A 368 -34.41 18.08 -21.92
N ASP A 369 -34.15 19.16 -22.66
CA ASP A 369 -34.77 19.44 -23.96
C ASP A 369 -34.65 18.25 -24.90
N GLY A 370 -35.72 17.92 -25.63
CA GLY A 370 -35.69 16.90 -26.69
C GLY A 370 -35.79 15.45 -26.19
N ALA A 371 -35.90 15.22 -24.88
CA ALA A 371 -36.03 13.87 -24.30
C ALA A 371 -37.42 13.23 -24.48
N ALA A 372 -38.35 13.88 -25.19
CA ALA A 372 -39.73 13.44 -25.37
C ALA A 372 -39.89 12.02 -25.95
N CYS A 373 -38.94 11.55 -26.77
CA CYS A 373 -38.99 10.20 -27.36
C CYS A 373 -38.98 9.06 -26.33
N PHE A 374 -38.41 9.26 -25.13
CA PHE A 374 -38.53 8.26 -24.06
C PHE A 374 -39.94 8.18 -23.48
N PHE A 375 -40.70 9.25 -23.60
CA PHE A 375 -42.08 9.36 -23.16
C PHE A 375 -43.05 9.15 -24.32
N ASP A 376 -42.60 8.60 -25.45
CA ASP A 376 -43.45 8.29 -26.60
C ASP A 376 -43.91 6.83 -26.64
N GLY A 377 -43.25 5.94 -25.88
CA GLY A 377 -43.57 4.51 -25.82
C GLY A 377 -43.22 3.71 -27.08
N ALA A 378 -42.45 4.31 -27.99
CA ALA A 378 -41.90 3.65 -29.17
C ALA A 378 -40.54 3.00 -28.86
N GLY A 379 -40.21 1.91 -29.56
CA GLY A 379 -38.85 1.34 -29.56
C GLY A 379 -38.35 0.69 -28.27
N GLY A 380 -39.20 0.54 -27.23
CA GLY A 380 -38.77 0.04 -25.91
C GLY A 380 -38.27 1.14 -24.96
N LEU A 381 -38.32 2.40 -25.36
CA LEU A 381 -37.99 3.52 -24.49
C LEU A 381 -39.15 3.82 -23.54
N ASP A 382 -38.83 3.96 -22.25
CA ASP A 382 -39.81 4.20 -21.19
C ASP A 382 -39.35 5.33 -20.27
N GLY A 383 -40.08 6.45 -20.28
CA GLY A 383 -39.76 7.62 -19.46
C GLY A 383 -39.83 7.35 -17.94
N GLU A 384 -40.52 6.29 -17.51
CA GLU A 384 -40.51 5.84 -16.12
C GLU A 384 -39.13 5.41 -15.65
N GLU A 385 -38.36 4.79 -16.53
CA GLU A 385 -36.99 4.36 -16.24
C GLU A 385 -36.12 5.56 -15.88
N ILE A 386 -36.16 6.61 -16.71
CA ILE A 386 -35.42 7.85 -16.49
C ILE A 386 -35.87 8.52 -15.19
N LEU A 387 -37.18 8.68 -15.02
CA LEU A 387 -37.72 9.35 -13.83
C LEU A 387 -37.36 8.60 -12.55
N ALA A 388 -37.44 7.28 -12.55
CA ALA A 388 -37.12 6.49 -11.37
C ALA A 388 -35.63 6.55 -11.04
N HIS A 389 -34.78 6.53 -12.07
CA HIS A 389 -33.34 6.71 -11.92
C HIS A 389 -33.00 8.07 -11.28
N GLU A 390 -33.48 9.18 -11.86
CA GLU A 390 -33.18 10.51 -11.33
C GLU A 390 -33.76 10.72 -9.92
N LEU A 391 -34.92 10.10 -9.62
CA LEU A 391 -35.45 10.08 -8.26
C LEU A 391 -34.54 9.32 -7.28
N GLY A 392 -33.86 8.26 -7.72
CA GLY A 392 -32.87 7.56 -6.90
C GLY A 392 -31.73 8.47 -6.43
N HIS A 393 -31.33 9.45 -7.25
CA HIS A 393 -30.36 10.47 -6.85
C HIS A 393 -30.90 11.45 -5.83
N THR A 394 -32.18 11.82 -5.95
CA THR A 394 -32.86 12.59 -4.91
C THR A 394 -33.04 11.82 -3.61
N LEU A 395 -32.82 10.49 -3.62
CA LEU A 395 -32.77 9.61 -2.45
C LEU A 395 -31.33 9.36 -1.94
N GLY A 396 -30.31 9.97 -2.56
CA GLY A 396 -28.93 9.83 -2.10
C GLY A 396 -28.15 8.65 -2.65
N LEU A 397 -28.71 7.92 -3.62
CA LEU A 397 -28.00 6.85 -4.30
C LEU A 397 -27.08 7.42 -5.38
N GLY A 398 -25.88 6.87 -5.49
CA GLY A 398 -25.03 7.03 -6.66
C GLY A 398 -25.22 5.90 -7.67
N HIS A 399 -24.47 5.91 -8.77
CA HIS A 399 -24.54 4.80 -9.73
C HIS A 399 -23.82 3.52 -9.29
N THR A 400 -24.33 2.35 -9.71
CA THR A 400 -23.60 1.07 -9.62
C THR A 400 -22.53 0.95 -10.72
N ASN A 401 -21.39 0.35 -10.38
CA ASN A 401 -20.32 -0.01 -11.31
C ASN A 401 -20.16 -1.54 -11.48
N VAL A 402 -21.09 -2.35 -10.95
CA VAL A 402 -21.04 -3.82 -10.98
C VAL A 402 -21.52 -4.39 -12.30
N GLN A 403 -20.87 -5.47 -12.74
CA GLN A 403 -21.32 -6.31 -13.85
C GLN A 403 -21.90 -7.64 -13.33
N PRO A 404 -23.04 -8.13 -13.86
CA PRO A 404 -23.82 -7.55 -14.95
C PRO A 404 -24.72 -6.38 -14.51
N GLN A 405 -24.75 -5.32 -15.31
CA GLN A 405 -25.45 -4.04 -15.05
C GLN A 405 -26.99 -4.15 -15.18
N GLN A 406 -27.65 -4.88 -14.28
CA GLN A 406 -29.11 -5.01 -14.24
C GLN A 406 -29.81 -3.90 -13.45
N SER A 407 -29.10 -3.19 -12.58
CA SER A 407 -29.62 -2.18 -11.66
C SER A 407 -30.12 -0.92 -12.38
N LEU A 408 -31.17 -0.30 -11.85
CA LEU A 408 -31.79 0.94 -12.31
C LEU A 408 -30.83 2.12 -12.14
N MET A 409 -30.11 2.20 -11.02
CA MET A 409 -29.09 3.22 -10.76
C MET A 409 -27.81 2.99 -11.55
N ARG A 410 -27.83 2.32 -12.69
CA ARG A 410 -26.69 2.41 -13.62
C ARG A 410 -26.82 3.73 -14.38
N GLY A 411 -25.73 4.45 -14.66
CA GLY A 411 -25.84 5.76 -15.32
C GLY A 411 -26.34 5.75 -16.77
N THR A 412 -26.72 4.58 -17.28
CA THR A 412 -27.36 4.34 -18.58
C THR A 412 -28.81 3.96 -18.39
N ALA A 413 -29.73 4.62 -19.10
CA ALA A 413 -31.04 3.98 -19.30
C ALA A 413 -30.86 2.63 -20.03
N HIS A 414 -31.80 1.70 -19.94
CA HIS A 414 -31.72 0.40 -20.61
C HIS A 414 -32.47 0.40 -21.93
N GLY A 415 -33.53 1.21 -22.04
CA GLY A 415 -34.27 1.35 -23.30
C GLY A 415 -34.89 0.02 -23.78
N ASP A 416 -35.10 -0.95 -22.90
CA ASP A 416 -35.61 -2.28 -23.24
C ASP A 416 -37.04 -2.54 -22.73
N GLY A 417 -37.74 -1.47 -22.34
CA GLY A 417 -39.13 -1.51 -21.89
C GLY A 417 -39.31 -2.03 -20.46
N ARG A 418 -38.25 -2.02 -19.64
CA ARG A 418 -38.31 -2.50 -18.24
C ARG A 418 -39.03 -1.55 -17.27
N GLY A 419 -39.20 -0.29 -17.64
CA GLY A 419 -39.70 0.79 -16.78
C GLY A 419 -38.87 1.00 -15.52
N ALA A 420 -39.52 1.36 -14.41
CA ALA A 420 -38.87 1.69 -13.14
C ALA A 420 -38.38 0.47 -12.30
N ARG A 421 -37.92 -0.61 -12.92
CA ARG A 421 -37.58 -1.86 -12.21
C ARG A 421 -36.26 -1.77 -11.43
N LEU A 422 -36.32 -1.85 -10.10
CA LEU A 422 -35.13 -1.96 -9.24
C LEU A 422 -34.42 -3.31 -9.39
N GLY A 423 -33.09 -3.28 -9.48
CA GLY A 423 -32.18 -4.42 -9.36
C GLY A 423 -31.69 -4.66 -7.93
N PRO A 424 -30.83 -5.67 -7.70
CA PRO A 424 -30.29 -5.99 -6.37
C PRO A 424 -29.52 -4.83 -5.73
N ASP A 425 -28.59 -4.20 -6.46
CA ASP A 425 -27.77 -3.12 -5.91
C ASP A 425 -28.60 -1.89 -5.50
N ASP A 426 -29.66 -1.58 -6.27
CA ASP A 426 -30.56 -0.48 -5.94
C ASP A 426 -31.24 -0.74 -4.59
N ARG A 427 -31.72 -1.98 -4.40
CA ARG A 427 -32.37 -2.43 -3.16
C ARG A 427 -31.41 -2.42 -1.98
N ASP A 428 -30.18 -2.91 -2.18
CA ASP A 428 -29.16 -2.89 -1.15
C ASP A 428 -28.80 -1.45 -0.75
N GLY A 429 -28.70 -0.55 -1.73
CA GLY A 429 -28.46 0.88 -1.50
C GLY A 429 -29.58 1.57 -0.71
N VAL A 430 -30.85 1.33 -1.04
CA VAL A 430 -31.97 1.93 -0.29
C VAL A 430 -32.25 1.24 1.04
N ALA A 431 -32.03 -0.07 1.16
CA ALA A 431 -32.10 -0.77 2.43
C ALA A 431 -31.02 -0.27 3.39
N PHE A 432 -29.84 0.11 2.86
CA PHE A 432 -28.82 0.79 3.63
C PHE A 432 -29.23 2.20 4.02
N LEU A 433 -29.61 3.05 3.05
CA LEU A 433 -29.90 4.47 3.32
C LEU A 433 -31.19 4.64 4.11
N TYR A 434 -32.14 3.72 4.03
CA TYR A 434 -33.46 3.85 4.64
C TYR A 434 -33.86 2.54 5.31
N PRO A 435 -33.11 2.07 6.30
CA PRO A 435 -33.30 0.73 6.83
C PRO A 435 -34.60 0.64 7.62
N GLN A 436 -35.40 -0.40 7.36
CA GLN A 436 -36.47 -0.79 8.28
C GLN A 436 -35.86 -1.05 9.67
N PRO A 437 -36.54 -0.66 10.78
CA PRO A 437 -36.05 -0.92 12.13
C PRO A 437 -35.69 -2.40 12.32
N GLY A 438 -34.39 -2.70 12.49
CA GLY A 438 -33.86 -4.06 12.66
C GLY A 438 -33.39 -4.78 11.38
N SER A 439 -33.27 -4.11 10.23
CA SER A 439 -33.00 -4.76 8.93
C SER A 439 -31.62 -4.55 8.29
N ALA A 440 -30.82 -3.56 8.72
CA ALA A 440 -29.53 -3.29 8.06
C ALA A 440 -28.40 -4.21 8.55
N GLY A 441 -27.93 -5.07 7.65
CA GLY A 441 -26.73 -5.89 7.81
C GLY A 441 -25.43 -5.09 8.02
N GLY A 442 -25.47 -3.80 7.69
CA GLY A 442 -24.32 -2.91 7.74
C GLY A 442 -23.34 -3.15 6.61
N GLU A 443 -22.19 -2.51 6.74
CA GLU A 443 -21.15 -2.43 5.75
C GLU A 443 -19.84 -2.94 6.34
N ILE A 444 -19.11 -3.74 5.58
CA ILE A 444 -17.73 -4.13 5.89
C ILE A 444 -16.79 -3.32 5.00
N ALA A 445 -15.81 -2.69 5.62
CA ALA A 445 -14.84 -1.84 4.95
C ALA A 445 -13.47 -1.97 5.61
N VAL A 446 -12.39 -1.86 4.84
CA VAL A 446 -11.10 -1.52 5.44
C VAL A 446 -11.15 -0.11 6.04
N SER A 447 -10.47 0.11 7.18
CA SER A 447 -10.47 1.42 7.84
C SER A 447 -9.55 2.44 7.15
N ALA A 448 -8.64 2.00 6.28
CA ALA A 448 -7.79 2.86 5.48
C ALA A 448 -7.48 2.22 4.12
N ALA A 449 -7.67 2.96 3.03
CA ALA A 449 -7.37 2.49 1.68
C ALA A 449 -5.85 2.36 1.43
N GLN A 450 -5.05 3.14 2.15
CA GLN A 450 -3.59 3.13 2.06
C GLN A 450 -2.94 3.19 3.43
N ARG A 451 -1.81 2.51 3.56
CA ARG A 451 -0.91 2.57 4.71
C ARG A 451 0.53 2.61 4.20
N SER A 452 1.41 3.24 4.97
CA SER A 452 2.86 3.09 4.79
C SER A 452 3.47 2.61 6.11
N VAL A 453 4.52 1.82 6.01
CA VAL A 453 5.22 1.24 7.16
C VAL A 453 6.67 0.98 6.77
N SER A 454 7.60 1.15 7.73
CA SER A 454 9.00 0.76 7.53
C SER A 454 9.11 -0.75 7.44
N GLU A 455 9.98 -1.28 6.61
CA GLU A 455 10.27 -2.73 6.57
C GLU A 455 10.83 -3.26 7.91
N SER A 456 11.60 -2.44 8.64
CA SER A 456 12.08 -2.77 10.00
C SER A 456 10.99 -2.87 11.07
N ALA A 457 9.74 -2.55 10.75
CA ALA A 457 8.64 -2.83 11.66
C ALA A 457 8.32 -4.33 11.67
N ALA A 458 8.18 -4.93 12.85
CA ALA A 458 7.88 -6.37 12.97
C ALA A 458 6.56 -6.83 12.28
N GLY A 459 5.66 -5.89 11.97
CA GLY A 459 4.38 -6.16 11.32
C GLY A 459 3.52 -4.91 11.20
N ILE A 460 2.43 -5.02 10.44
CA ILE A 460 1.42 -3.98 10.28
C ILE A 460 0.01 -4.49 10.66
N GLU A 461 -0.73 -3.65 11.38
CA GLU A 461 -2.13 -3.87 11.73
C GLU A 461 -3.07 -3.26 10.68
N LEU A 462 -3.75 -4.11 9.94
CA LEU A 462 -4.76 -3.72 8.96
C LEU A 462 -6.15 -3.91 9.57
N LEU A 463 -6.88 -2.81 9.66
CA LEU A 463 -8.16 -2.74 10.34
C LEU A 463 -9.29 -2.92 9.32
N VAL A 464 -10.21 -3.83 9.61
CA VAL A 464 -11.44 -4.09 8.86
C VAL A 464 -12.61 -3.87 9.79
N GLU A 465 -13.54 -3.02 9.43
CA GLU A 465 -14.64 -2.58 10.27
C GLU A 465 -15.97 -3.02 9.70
N ARG A 466 -16.86 -3.53 10.55
CA ARG A 466 -18.29 -3.55 10.28
C ARG A 466 -18.92 -2.30 10.86
N ARG A 467 -19.41 -1.43 10.00
CA ARG A 467 -20.04 -0.15 10.35
C ARG A 467 -21.43 -0.06 9.75
N LEU A 468 -22.16 0.98 10.12
CA LEU A 468 -23.40 1.36 9.43
C LEU A 468 -24.53 0.30 9.48
N GLY A 469 -24.43 -0.71 10.36
CA GLY A 469 -25.44 -1.71 10.66
C GLY A 469 -24.85 -2.94 11.33
N THR A 470 -25.65 -3.62 12.16
CA THR A 470 -25.20 -4.79 12.92
C THR A 470 -26.22 -5.94 12.90
N ALA A 471 -27.30 -5.83 12.11
CA ALA A 471 -28.34 -6.84 12.09
C ALA A 471 -27.87 -8.10 11.36
N GLY A 472 -28.12 -9.27 11.93
CA GLY A 472 -27.64 -10.54 11.40
C GLY A 472 -26.13 -10.73 11.59
N GLN A 473 -25.71 -11.99 11.52
CA GLN A 473 -24.30 -12.35 11.49
C GLN A 473 -23.69 -11.88 10.16
N ALA A 474 -22.49 -11.29 10.22
CA ALA A 474 -21.74 -10.90 9.04
C ALA A 474 -20.36 -11.57 8.98
N THR A 475 -19.92 -11.94 7.79
CA THR A 475 -18.58 -12.51 7.54
C THR A 475 -17.95 -11.91 6.30
N VAL A 476 -16.62 -11.87 6.26
CA VAL A 476 -15.85 -11.51 5.05
C VAL A 476 -14.56 -12.33 5.01
N ASP A 477 -14.17 -12.81 3.83
CA ASP A 477 -12.87 -13.45 3.62
C ASP A 477 -11.83 -12.39 3.32
N TYR A 478 -10.58 -12.59 3.77
CA TYR A 478 -9.46 -11.72 3.45
C TYR A 478 -8.24 -12.48 2.95
N SER A 479 -7.45 -11.85 2.10
CA SER A 479 -6.15 -12.35 1.66
C SER A 479 -5.18 -11.22 1.33
N THR A 480 -3.89 -11.48 1.42
CA THR A 480 -2.83 -10.55 1.02
C THR A 480 -2.24 -10.95 -0.32
N VAL A 481 -1.99 -9.96 -1.18
CA VAL A 481 -1.48 -10.15 -2.53
C VAL A 481 -0.35 -9.16 -2.78
N GLY A 482 0.80 -9.68 -3.23
CA GLY A 482 1.95 -8.85 -3.62
C GLY A 482 1.65 -8.01 -4.85
N VAL A 483 2.21 -6.79 -4.91
CA VAL A 483 2.19 -5.94 -6.11
C VAL A 483 3.61 -5.84 -6.65
N GLU A 484 4.46 -5.08 -5.95
CA GLU A 484 5.91 -5.12 -6.09
C GLU A 484 6.50 -6.03 -5.02
N ALA A 485 6.06 -5.87 -3.77
CA ALA A 485 6.46 -6.70 -2.65
C ALA A 485 6.00 -8.14 -2.86
N LEU A 486 6.93 -9.07 -2.74
CA LEU A 486 6.83 -10.51 -2.89
C LEU A 486 6.58 -11.20 -1.53
N PRO A 487 5.51 -12.03 -1.45
CA PRO A 487 5.25 -12.79 -0.23
C PRO A 487 6.38 -13.78 0.08
N GLY A 488 6.83 -13.78 1.34
CA GLY A 488 7.93 -14.59 1.84
C GLY A 488 9.32 -13.98 1.61
N ILE A 489 9.40 -12.84 0.93
CA ILE A 489 10.62 -12.04 0.81
C ILE A 489 10.44 -10.75 1.61
N ASP A 490 9.38 -9.97 1.34
CA ASP A 490 9.22 -8.63 1.96
C ASP A 490 8.10 -8.61 3.01
N PHE A 491 7.15 -9.56 2.92
CA PHE A 491 6.10 -9.74 3.92
C PHE A 491 5.62 -11.19 4.03
N VAL A 492 5.05 -11.54 5.18
CA VAL A 492 4.44 -12.85 5.41
C VAL A 492 3.01 -12.84 4.91
N ALA A 493 2.69 -13.69 3.93
CA ALA A 493 1.34 -13.83 3.39
C ALA A 493 0.32 -14.18 4.50
N ALA A 494 -0.74 -13.39 4.60
CA ALA A 494 -1.88 -13.59 5.49
C ALA A 494 -3.18 -13.83 4.70
N SER A 495 -4.02 -14.74 5.18
CA SER A 495 -5.38 -14.99 4.67
C SER A 495 -6.27 -15.62 5.75
N GLY A 496 -7.58 -15.36 5.72
CA GLY A 496 -8.53 -15.92 6.67
C GLY A 496 -9.95 -15.41 6.47
N GLN A 497 -10.79 -15.57 7.49
CA GLN A 497 -12.16 -15.04 7.53
C GLN A 497 -12.36 -14.21 8.79
N LEU A 498 -13.01 -13.06 8.66
CA LEU A 498 -13.46 -12.22 9.77
C LEU A 498 -14.97 -12.40 9.95
N SER A 499 -15.42 -12.36 11.20
CA SER A 499 -16.84 -12.53 11.55
C SER A 499 -17.29 -11.57 12.63
N TRP A 500 -18.54 -11.12 12.50
CA TRP A 500 -19.30 -10.37 13.49
C TRP A 500 -20.60 -11.11 13.76
N ALA A 501 -20.93 -11.33 15.04
CA ALA A 501 -22.20 -11.90 15.43
C ALA A 501 -23.37 -10.95 15.10
N ASP A 502 -24.60 -11.46 15.19
CA ASP A 502 -25.79 -10.62 15.17
C ASP A 502 -25.74 -9.60 16.32
N GLY A 503 -25.97 -8.33 16.00
CA GLY A 503 -25.83 -7.19 16.90
C GLY A 503 -24.39 -6.70 17.10
N GLU A 504 -23.37 -7.35 16.51
CA GLU A 504 -21.97 -6.97 16.67
C GLU A 504 -21.47 -6.12 15.50
N GLY A 505 -20.79 -5.01 15.82
CA GLY A 505 -20.10 -4.13 14.86
C GLY A 505 -18.66 -3.84 15.28
N GLY A 506 -18.05 -2.83 14.68
CA GLY A 506 -16.70 -2.36 15.00
C GLY A 506 -15.58 -3.13 14.30
N THR A 507 -14.36 -2.93 14.78
CA THR A 507 -13.14 -3.29 14.05
C THR A 507 -12.62 -4.70 14.39
N ARG A 508 -12.08 -5.36 13.37
CA ARG A 508 -11.26 -6.56 13.44
C ARG A 508 -9.90 -6.27 12.84
N THR A 509 -8.86 -6.89 13.38
CA THR A 509 -7.47 -6.67 12.96
C THR A 509 -6.97 -7.86 12.16
N VAL A 510 -6.37 -7.58 11.01
CA VAL A 510 -5.52 -8.49 10.25
C VAL A 510 -4.07 -8.09 10.50
N LEU A 511 -3.28 -9.01 11.04
CA LEU A 511 -1.85 -8.82 11.27
C LEU A 511 -1.08 -9.38 10.08
N VAL A 512 -0.22 -8.55 9.50
CA VAL A 512 0.71 -8.96 8.43
C VAL A 512 2.13 -8.74 8.95
N GLY A 513 2.92 -9.81 9.02
CA GLY A 513 4.34 -9.69 9.39
C GLY A 513 5.14 -9.11 8.23
N LEU A 514 6.10 -8.23 8.54
CA LEU A 514 7.05 -7.72 7.54
C LEU A 514 8.39 -8.44 7.71
N ILE A 515 9.17 -8.48 6.65
CA ILE A 515 10.48 -9.11 6.63
C ILE A 515 11.48 -7.98 6.36
N ASP A 516 12.33 -7.74 7.34
CA ASP A 516 13.39 -6.73 7.31
C ASP A 516 14.68 -7.36 6.79
N ASP A 517 15.39 -6.70 5.89
CA ASP A 517 16.70 -7.15 5.41
C ASP A 517 17.80 -6.08 5.47
N ALA A 518 18.72 -6.06 4.50
CA ALA A 518 19.86 -5.12 4.46
C ALA A 518 20.12 -4.59 3.04
N LEU A 519 19.25 -4.95 2.10
CA LEU A 519 19.31 -4.56 0.71
C LEU A 519 18.50 -3.29 0.55
N SER A 520 19.08 -2.29 -0.10
CA SER A 520 18.30 -1.09 -0.40
C SER A 520 17.35 -1.34 -1.55
N GLU A 521 16.06 -1.21 -1.26
CA GLU A 521 14.96 -1.44 -2.17
C GLU A 521 14.20 -0.13 -2.46
N PRO A 522 13.61 0.01 -3.67
CA PRO A 522 12.64 1.08 -3.89
C PRO A 522 11.37 0.81 -3.06
N PRO A 523 10.52 1.82 -2.78
CA PRO A 523 9.25 1.56 -2.08
C PRO A 523 8.38 0.53 -2.80
N GLU A 524 8.09 -0.57 -2.11
CA GLU A 524 7.34 -1.69 -2.65
C GLU A 524 5.94 -1.76 -2.04
N ARG A 525 4.98 -2.43 -2.70
CA ARG A 525 3.61 -2.54 -2.18
C ARG A 525 3.07 -3.95 -2.20
N PHE A 526 2.21 -4.22 -1.22
CA PHE A 526 1.26 -5.34 -1.24
C PHE A 526 -0.15 -4.83 -0.91
N ARG A 527 -1.17 -5.68 -1.10
CA ARG A 527 -2.56 -5.35 -0.78
C ARG A 527 -3.17 -6.37 0.17
N LEU A 528 -4.03 -5.91 1.07
CA LEU A 528 -5.08 -6.72 1.69
C LEU A 528 -6.34 -6.60 0.82
N GLN A 529 -6.95 -7.73 0.49
CA GLN A 529 -8.19 -7.81 -0.28
C GLN A 529 -9.27 -8.51 0.55
N LEU A 530 -10.48 -7.95 0.53
CA LEU A 530 -11.69 -8.48 1.14
C LEU A 530 -12.61 -9.02 0.05
N GLN A 531 -13.25 -10.15 0.29
CA GLN A 531 -14.14 -10.80 -0.67
C GLN A 531 -15.20 -11.66 0.03
N ASN A 532 -16.20 -12.12 -0.74
CA ASN A 532 -17.24 -13.04 -0.27
C ASN A 532 -17.95 -12.57 1.00
N ALA A 533 -18.28 -11.26 1.10
CA ALA A 533 -19.02 -10.75 2.23
C ALA A 533 -20.42 -11.36 2.30
N VAL A 534 -20.86 -11.75 3.50
CA VAL A 534 -22.19 -12.29 3.77
C VAL A 534 -22.77 -11.56 4.97
N GLY A 535 -24.05 -11.20 4.93
CA GLY A 535 -24.75 -10.53 6.05
C GLY A 535 -24.41 -9.05 6.26
N ALA A 536 -23.53 -8.51 5.41
CA ALA A 536 -23.21 -7.09 5.29
C ALA A 536 -22.75 -6.82 3.86
N VAL A 537 -22.90 -5.57 3.39
CA VAL A 537 -22.39 -5.13 2.09
C VAL A 537 -20.90 -4.81 2.20
N LEU A 538 -20.14 -5.00 1.12
CA LEU A 538 -18.72 -4.65 1.08
C LEU A 538 -18.55 -3.32 0.36
N SER A 539 -17.95 -2.32 1.00
CA SER A 539 -17.81 -0.96 0.44
C SER A 539 -16.37 -0.55 0.14
N ALA A 540 -15.42 -0.91 1.01
CA ALA A 540 -13.99 -0.64 0.85
C ALA A 540 -13.27 -1.98 0.97
N ALA A 541 -13.11 -2.65 -0.18
CA ALA A 541 -12.67 -4.04 -0.23
C ALA A 541 -11.14 -4.21 -0.15
N GLN A 542 -10.35 -3.13 -0.08
CA GLN A 542 -8.89 -3.27 -0.17
C GLN A 542 -8.11 -2.18 0.56
N THR A 543 -7.00 -2.58 1.19
CA THR A 543 -5.95 -1.68 1.68
C THR A 543 -4.67 -1.95 0.92
N THR A 544 -4.04 -0.92 0.36
CA THR A 544 -2.67 -1.01 -0.15
C THR A 544 -1.69 -0.61 0.93
N VAL A 545 -0.67 -1.42 1.17
CA VAL A 545 0.43 -1.14 2.10
C VAL A 545 1.68 -0.87 1.29
N THR A 546 2.30 0.29 1.51
CA THR A 546 3.63 0.62 0.99
C THR A 546 4.67 0.31 2.05
N LEU A 547 5.60 -0.58 1.72
CA LEU A 547 6.82 -0.84 2.46
C LEU A 547 7.82 0.25 2.11
N LEU A 548 8.35 0.91 3.13
CA LEU A 548 9.38 1.91 3.01
C LEU A 548 10.68 1.30 3.51
N ASP A 549 11.63 1.19 2.58
CA ASP A 549 12.99 0.76 2.85
C ASP A 549 13.67 1.71 3.85
N ASP A 550 14.28 1.15 4.89
CA ASP A 550 15.12 1.90 5.83
C ASP A 550 16.63 1.69 5.63
N ASP A 551 17.00 0.91 4.61
CA ASP A 551 18.38 0.68 4.17
C ASP A 551 18.95 1.75 3.21
N GLN A 552 18.40 2.95 3.22
CA GLN A 552 18.87 4.09 2.44
C GLN A 552 20.13 4.73 3.08
N GLY A 553 21.32 4.47 2.53
CA GLY A 553 22.55 5.15 2.94
C GLY A 553 23.86 4.37 2.72
N GLY A 554 24.96 4.94 3.21
CA GLY A 554 26.29 4.32 3.18
C GLY A 554 26.61 3.42 4.38
N GLY A 555 25.84 3.53 5.47
CA GLY A 555 26.09 2.79 6.71
C GLY A 555 27.29 3.34 7.50
N GLN A 556 27.86 2.50 8.36
CA GLN A 556 29.01 2.82 9.20
C GLN A 556 30.16 1.84 8.98
N VAL A 557 31.39 2.34 8.99
CA VAL A 557 32.62 1.52 8.93
C VAL A 557 33.42 1.68 10.21
N ARG A 558 33.82 0.57 10.82
CA ARG A 558 34.61 0.53 12.07
C ARG A 558 35.60 -0.63 12.09
N PHE A 559 36.56 -0.62 12.99
CA PHE A 559 37.29 -1.85 13.33
C PHE A 559 36.38 -2.78 14.13
N ARG A 560 36.55 -4.09 13.97
CA ARG A 560 35.73 -5.06 14.72
C ARG A 560 36.12 -5.14 16.20
N ALA A 561 37.39 -4.85 16.50
CA ALA A 561 37.94 -4.76 17.86
C ALA A 561 38.74 -3.47 18.01
N GLY A 562 38.79 -2.90 19.23
CA GLY A 562 39.59 -1.70 19.51
C GLY A 562 41.05 -1.98 19.85
N ALA A 563 41.36 -3.21 20.29
CA ALA A 563 42.71 -3.68 20.53
C ALA A 563 42.82 -5.19 20.36
N THR A 564 44.01 -5.70 20.03
CA THR A 564 44.36 -7.13 20.10
C THR A 564 45.82 -7.31 20.50
N VAL A 565 46.11 -8.39 21.22
CA VAL A 565 47.49 -8.80 21.54
C VAL A 565 47.95 -9.81 20.50
N VAL A 566 49.19 -9.74 20.04
CA VAL A 566 49.80 -10.65 19.05
C VAL A 566 51.17 -11.11 19.51
N ASP A 567 51.57 -12.32 19.12
CA ASP A 567 52.95 -12.80 19.32
C ASP A 567 53.75 -12.40 18.09
N GLU A 568 54.96 -11.87 18.26
CA GLU A 568 55.82 -11.51 17.12
C GLU A 568 56.06 -12.70 16.17
N ASN A 569 56.05 -13.94 16.68
CA ASN A 569 56.20 -15.16 15.88
C ASN A 569 55.00 -15.47 14.98
N ASP A 570 53.87 -14.78 15.17
CA ASP A 570 52.70 -14.97 14.31
C ASP A 570 53.02 -14.55 12.86
N GLY A 571 54.07 -13.76 12.65
CA GLY A 571 54.61 -13.33 11.35
C GLY A 571 53.71 -12.33 10.61
N ALA A 572 52.40 -12.40 10.80
CA ALA A 572 51.44 -11.37 10.40
C ALA A 572 50.14 -11.48 11.20
N VAL A 573 49.49 -10.34 11.43
CA VAL A 573 48.14 -10.25 11.99
C VAL A 573 47.15 -9.69 10.98
N LEU A 574 45.93 -10.23 10.99
CA LEU A 574 44.79 -9.74 10.22
C LEU A 574 43.90 -8.85 11.08
N VAL A 575 43.91 -7.55 10.80
CA VAL A 575 43.04 -6.58 11.45
C VAL A 575 41.72 -6.50 10.68
N GLU A 576 40.61 -6.76 11.36
CA GLU A 576 39.28 -6.79 10.77
C GLU A 576 38.61 -5.40 10.78
N VAL A 577 38.22 -4.92 9.60
CA VAL A 577 37.42 -3.72 9.37
C VAL A 577 36.05 -4.15 8.83
N GLU A 578 34.96 -3.68 9.44
CA GLU A 578 33.61 -4.06 9.06
C GLU A 578 32.78 -2.85 8.63
N ARG A 579 31.95 -3.06 7.59
CA ARG A 579 30.86 -2.16 7.22
C ARG A 579 29.55 -2.73 7.74
N ILE A 580 28.81 -1.94 8.50
CA ILE A 580 27.54 -2.29 9.13
C ILE A 580 26.45 -1.28 8.74
N GLY A 581 25.19 -1.74 8.75
CA GLY A 581 24.05 -0.94 8.31
C GLY A 581 23.98 -0.77 6.78
N PRO A 582 23.25 0.26 6.32
CA PRO A 582 22.92 0.47 4.91
C PRO A 582 24.10 0.32 3.94
N ALA A 583 23.94 -0.47 2.88
CA ALA A 583 25.01 -0.78 1.93
C ALA A 583 24.77 -0.29 0.49
N ALA A 584 23.77 0.56 0.27
CA ALA A 584 23.27 0.97 -1.05
C ALA A 584 24.36 1.48 -2.01
N THR A 585 25.33 2.23 -1.48
CA THR A 585 26.43 2.81 -2.26
C THR A 585 27.71 1.99 -2.15
N SER A 586 28.57 2.08 -3.18
CA SER A 586 29.97 1.68 -3.02
C SER A 586 30.64 2.58 -1.99
N ALA A 587 31.43 1.97 -1.10
CA ALA A 587 32.06 2.65 0.03
C ALA A 587 33.53 2.30 0.11
N SER A 588 34.35 3.23 0.60
CA SER A 588 35.72 2.93 0.97
C SER A 588 36.16 3.70 2.21
N VAL A 589 37.10 3.14 2.97
CA VAL A 589 37.79 3.82 4.07
C VAL A 589 39.29 3.56 3.96
N GLY A 590 40.10 4.57 4.25
CA GLY A 590 41.54 4.41 4.39
C GLY A 590 41.90 3.87 5.77
N VAL A 591 42.91 3.00 5.84
CA VAL A 591 43.53 2.50 7.06
C VAL A 591 44.99 2.92 7.05
N ARG A 592 45.40 3.70 8.05
CA ARG A 592 46.76 4.23 8.15
C ARG A 592 47.36 3.99 9.53
N LEU A 593 48.68 4.00 9.60
CA LEU A 593 49.38 4.03 10.88
C LEU A 593 49.25 5.42 11.52
N ARG A 594 48.80 5.45 12.77
CA ARG A 594 48.67 6.69 13.55
C ARG A 594 49.83 6.90 14.53
N GLY A 595 50.44 5.81 15.01
CA GLY A 595 51.53 5.82 15.99
C GLY A 595 51.73 4.44 16.62
N GLY A 596 52.45 4.41 17.74
CA GLY A 596 52.85 3.17 18.42
C GLY A 596 54.23 3.33 19.07
N SER A 597 54.60 2.40 19.95
CA SER A 597 55.99 2.28 20.42
C SER A 597 56.85 1.45 19.46
N ALA A 598 56.24 0.49 18.77
CA ALA A 598 56.89 -0.31 17.73
C ALA A 598 57.27 0.55 16.53
N ARG A 599 58.40 0.22 15.92
CA ARG A 599 59.06 0.89 14.81
C ARG A 599 58.86 0.12 13.50
N ARG A 600 58.38 0.84 12.49
CA ARG A 600 58.16 0.28 11.16
C ARG A 600 59.49 -0.07 10.50
N GLY A 601 59.63 -1.32 10.05
CA GLY A 601 60.81 -1.87 9.37
C GLY A 601 61.82 -2.52 10.32
N GLU A 602 61.67 -2.32 11.63
CA GLU A 602 62.39 -3.06 12.68
C GLU A 602 61.44 -4.13 13.24
N ASP A 603 60.27 -3.72 13.77
CA ASP A 603 59.38 -4.63 14.52
C ASP A 603 58.13 -5.04 13.71
N PHE A 604 57.75 -4.23 12.72
CA PHE A 604 56.62 -4.55 11.83
C PHE A 604 56.73 -3.93 10.44
N THR A 605 56.01 -4.52 9.48
CA THR A 605 55.76 -3.95 8.16
C THR A 605 54.28 -3.64 7.98
N PHE A 606 53.99 -2.44 7.49
CA PHE A 606 52.64 -2.02 7.15
C PHE A 606 52.70 -1.04 5.98
N ALA A 607 51.65 -1.02 5.14
CA ALA A 607 51.44 -0.02 4.11
C ALA A 607 50.02 0.52 4.26
N ASP A 608 49.88 1.85 4.19
CA ASP A 608 48.55 2.47 4.21
C ASP A 608 47.72 1.89 3.08
N THR A 609 46.49 1.49 3.40
CA THR A 609 45.63 0.73 2.50
C THR A 609 44.22 1.30 2.48
N VAL A 610 43.48 0.99 1.42
CA VAL A 610 42.07 1.37 1.30
C VAL A 610 41.24 0.09 1.29
N VAL A 611 40.31 0.02 2.24
CA VAL A 611 39.31 -1.05 2.29
C VAL A 611 38.08 -0.56 1.55
N ALA A 612 37.57 -1.36 0.61
CA ALA A 612 36.44 -0.98 -0.23
C ALA A 612 35.36 -2.07 -0.28
N TRP A 613 34.12 -1.61 -0.41
CA TRP A 613 32.92 -2.40 -0.63
C TRP A 613 32.21 -1.89 -1.88
N GLY A 614 31.74 -2.81 -2.72
CA GLY A 614 30.86 -2.47 -3.84
C GLY A 614 29.47 -2.04 -3.37
N PRO A 615 28.60 -1.59 -4.29
CA PRO A 615 27.19 -1.37 -4.00
C PRO A 615 26.54 -2.66 -3.44
N ASN A 616 25.69 -2.52 -2.44
CA ASN A 616 25.00 -3.60 -1.72
C ASN A 616 25.94 -4.63 -1.09
N GLN A 617 27.17 -4.22 -0.72
CA GLN A 617 28.12 -5.05 0.00
C GLN A 617 28.42 -4.47 1.39
N GLY A 618 28.10 -5.24 2.43
CA GLY A 618 28.51 -5.02 3.82
C GLY A 618 29.55 -6.06 4.30
N GLY A 619 29.73 -6.16 5.61
CA GLY A 619 30.52 -7.22 6.24
C GLY A 619 32.02 -6.93 6.38
N VAL A 620 32.78 -7.95 6.79
CA VAL A 620 34.17 -7.84 7.24
C VAL A 620 35.17 -7.92 6.06
N ARG A 621 36.19 -7.08 6.13
CA ARG A 621 37.40 -7.10 5.31
C ARG A 621 38.61 -7.08 6.22
N THR A 622 39.73 -7.64 5.77
CA THR A 622 40.96 -7.76 6.57
C THR A 622 42.06 -6.87 6.01
N VAL A 623 42.83 -6.28 6.92
CA VAL A 623 44.06 -5.54 6.65
C VAL A 623 45.21 -6.29 7.32
N THR A 624 46.28 -6.55 6.57
CA THR A 624 47.44 -7.31 7.08
C THR A 624 48.51 -6.38 7.63
N VAL A 625 48.97 -6.66 8.85
CA VAL A 625 50.19 -6.08 9.43
C VAL A 625 51.21 -7.22 9.54
N GLY A 626 52.36 -7.10 8.88
CA GLY A 626 53.43 -8.09 9.01
C GLY A 626 54.22 -7.83 10.29
N LEU A 627 54.49 -8.86 11.07
CA LEU A 627 55.32 -8.80 12.27
C LEU A 627 56.72 -9.27 11.91
N LEU A 628 57.73 -8.55 12.38
CA LEU A 628 59.12 -8.91 12.21
C LEU A 628 59.60 -9.50 13.54
N VAL A 629 60.25 -10.66 13.45
CA VAL A 629 60.83 -11.34 14.62
C VAL A 629 62.30 -11.03 14.65
N ASP A 630 62.83 -10.71 15.83
CA ASP A 630 64.26 -10.67 16.07
C ASP A 630 64.69 -11.50 17.29
N GLU A 631 65.91 -11.28 17.80
CA GLU A 631 66.49 -12.06 18.90
C GLU A 631 66.59 -11.25 20.21
N GLU A 632 66.09 -10.00 20.22
CA GLU A 632 66.15 -9.11 21.37
C GLU A 632 64.87 -9.23 22.21
N ILE A 633 65.01 -9.57 23.49
CA ILE A 633 63.84 -9.62 24.39
C ILE A 633 63.36 -8.20 24.69
N GLU A 634 62.20 -7.83 24.16
CA GLU A 634 61.63 -6.50 24.30
C GLU A 634 60.40 -6.44 25.26
N PRO A 635 60.11 -5.27 25.85
CA PRO A 635 58.82 -5.05 26.50
C PRO A 635 57.69 -5.05 25.46
N VAL A 636 56.45 -5.34 25.88
CA VAL A 636 55.28 -5.28 24.99
C VAL A 636 55.21 -3.93 24.28
N GLU A 637 55.17 -3.97 22.96
CA GLU A 637 55.14 -2.80 22.11
C GLU A 637 53.77 -2.58 21.47
N THR A 638 53.49 -1.38 20.95
CA THR A 638 52.17 -1.03 20.42
C THR A 638 52.25 -0.57 18.96
N ILE A 639 51.27 -0.96 18.15
CA ILE A 639 51.01 -0.42 16.81
C ILE A 639 49.57 0.11 16.78
N VAL A 640 49.37 1.38 16.44
CA VAL A 640 48.04 2.02 16.43
C VAL A 640 47.61 2.34 14.99
N LEU A 641 46.55 1.70 14.52
CA LEU A 641 45.89 1.96 13.24
C LEU A 641 44.67 2.88 13.41
N GLU A 642 44.37 3.69 12.41
CA GLU A 642 43.22 4.61 12.39
C GLU A 642 42.49 4.56 11.06
N LEU A 643 41.16 4.58 11.11
CA LEU A 643 40.28 4.76 9.94
C LEU A 643 40.22 6.23 9.52
N HIS A 644 40.28 6.51 8.22
CA HIS A 644 40.17 7.88 7.72
C HIS A 644 39.59 7.97 6.30
N ALA A 645 39.26 9.19 5.89
CA ALA A 645 38.81 9.54 4.53
C ALA A 645 37.71 8.60 3.98
N PRO A 646 36.56 8.45 4.66
CA PRO A 646 35.47 7.62 4.17
C PRO A 646 34.88 8.22 2.89
N THR A 647 34.50 7.37 1.95
CA THR A 647 33.78 7.74 0.71
C THR A 647 32.44 7.03 0.62
N GLY A 648 31.58 7.44 -0.31
CA GLY A 648 30.29 6.76 -0.54
C GLY A 648 29.22 7.05 0.52
N GLY A 649 29.39 8.08 1.34
CA GLY A 649 28.42 8.47 2.36
C GLY A 649 28.45 7.62 3.64
N VAL A 650 29.51 6.82 3.84
CA VAL A 650 29.68 6.03 5.06
C VAL A 650 30.22 6.89 6.21
N ALA A 651 29.72 6.66 7.42
CA ALA A 651 30.27 7.26 8.64
C ALA A 651 31.39 6.38 9.22
N ILE A 652 32.41 6.97 9.84
CA ILE A 652 33.36 6.22 10.68
C ILE A 652 32.72 6.00 12.05
N GLY A 653 32.65 4.75 12.47
CA GLY A 653 32.13 4.32 13.77
C GLY A 653 33.21 3.99 14.78
N ALA A 654 32.81 3.91 16.05
CA ALA A 654 33.67 3.39 17.10
C ALA A 654 33.67 1.84 17.07
N PRO A 655 34.83 1.17 17.22
CA PRO A 655 36.15 1.77 17.33
C PRO A 655 36.71 2.23 15.97
N ASP A 656 37.16 3.48 15.92
CA ASP A 656 37.81 4.10 14.75
C ASP A 656 39.34 3.93 14.76
N ARG A 657 39.85 3.34 15.84
CA ARG A 657 41.26 2.98 16.05
C ARG A 657 41.39 1.53 16.52
N HIS A 658 42.49 0.91 16.13
CA HIS A 658 42.87 -0.43 16.56
C HIS A 658 44.29 -0.42 17.12
N VAL A 659 44.47 -0.92 18.35
CA VAL A 659 45.78 -1.04 19.00
C VAL A 659 46.24 -2.49 18.97
N LEU A 660 47.36 -2.78 18.33
CA LEU A 660 48.03 -4.07 18.42
C LEU A 660 49.08 -4.00 19.52
N ASP A 661 48.96 -4.83 20.55
CA ASP A 661 49.99 -5.06 21.55
C ASP A 661 50.86 -6.24 21.08
N VAL A 662 52.08 -5.98 20.63
CA VAL A 662 53.03 -6.98 20.16
C VAL A 662 53.82 -7.48 21.36
N ALA A 663 53.63 -8.75 21.71
CA ALA A 663 54.32 -9.41 22.80
C ALA A 663 55.47 -10.28 22.27
N GLU A 664 56.60 -10.19 22.96
CA GLU A 664 57.81 -10.98 22.74
C GLU A 664 57.58 -12.49 22.86
N ALA A 665 58.30 -13.23 22.03
CA ALA A 665 58.45 -14.67 22.01
C ALA A 665 59.10 -15.21 23.30
N ILE A 666 58.32 -15.72 24.25
CA ILE A 666 58.93 -16.52 25.33
C ILE A 666 59.34 -17.89 24.76
N ALA A 667 60.63 -18.02 24.43
CA ALA A 667 61.26 -19.22 23.89
C ALA A 667 60.81 -20.55 24.58
N PRO A 668 60.79 -21.68 23.84
CA PRO A 668 60.47 -22.98 24.41
C PRO A 668 61.56 -23.39 25.41
N GLY A 669 61.19 -23.43 26.68
CA GLY A 669 62.03 -23.84 27.80
C GLY A 669 61.19 -24.60 28.82
N PRO A 670 61.83 -25.29 29.78
CA PRO A 670 61.11 -25.97 30.85
C PRO A 670 60.19 -24.97 31.58
N CYS A 671 59.03 -25.43 32.05
CA CYS A 671 58.15 -24.53 32.79
C CYS A 671 58.81 -24.09 34.10
N VAL A 672 59.01 -22.78 34.25
CA VAL A 672 59.51 -22.17 35.48
C VAL A 672 58.36 -21.38 36.09
N GLU A 673 57.95 -21.74 37.30
CA GLU A 673 56.91 -21.00 38.02
C GLU A 673 57.34 -19.55 38.21
N GLY A 674 56.41 -18.64 37.94
CA GLY A 674 56.65 -17.21 38.06
C GLY A 674 55.37 -16.46 38.36
N PRO A 675 55.45 -15.15 38.63
CA PRO A 675 54.29 -14.34 38.96
C PRO A 675 53.24 -14.28 37.83
N ARG A 676 53.58 -14.69 36.61
CA ARG A 676 52.71 -14.65 35.41
C ARG A 676 52.48 -16.00 34.76
N THR A 677 53.11 -17.06 35.28
CA THR A 677 53.16 -18.36 34.64
C THR A 677 52.79 -19.45 35.64
N LEU A 678 51.77 -20.24 35.31
CA LEU A 678 51.44 -21.46 36.03
C LEU A 678 52.15 -22.65 35.40
N CYS A 679 52.71 -23.50 36.24
CA CYS A 679 53.29 -24.77 35.84
C CYS A 679 52.47 -25.90 36.44
N LEU A 680 51.83 -26.70 35.59
CA LEU A 680 50.93 -27.79 36.01
C LEU A 680 51.41 -29.14 35.46
N LEU A 681 50.97 -30.22 36.12
CA LEU A 681 51.33 -31.62 35.92
C LEU A 681 52.84 -31.83 35.91
N GLY A 682 53.47 -31.61 37.06
CA GLY A 682 54.92 -31.76 37.23
C GLY A 682 55.75 -30.76 36.42
N GLY A 683 55.16 -29.61 36.06
CA GLY A 683 55.81 -28.57 35.26
C GLY A 683 55.86 -28.85 33.76
N ARG A 684 55.12 -29.85 33.27
CA ARG A 684 55.01 -30.12 31.84
C ARG A 684 54.20 -29.05 31.11
N PHE A 685 53.12 -28.56 31.72
CA PHE A 685 52.25 -27.57 31.09
C PHE A 685 52.55 -26.19 31.62
N ARG A 686 52.96 -25.29 30.72
CA ARG A 686 53.17 -23.87 30.98
C ARG A 686 51.92 -23.10 30.58
N ILE A 687 51.33 -22.36 31.49
CA ILE A 687 50.12 -21.57 31.24
C ILE A 687 50.38 -20.11 31.53
N ASP A 688 50.04 -19.26 30.55
CA ASP A 688 50.08 -17.81 30.66
C ASP A 688 48.68 -17.25 30.39
N GLY A 689 48.27 -16.29 31.22
CA GLY A 689 46.99 -15.60 31.10
C GLY A 689 47.20 -14.16 30.63
N GLN A 690 46.34 -13.69 29.74
CA GLN A 690 46.28 -12.28 29.32
C GLN A 690 44.84 -11.79 29.43
N TYR A 691 44.68 -10.49 29.62
CA TYR A 691 43.38 -9.84 29.63
C TYR A 691 43.39 -8.54 28.84
N ALA A 692 42.24 -8.17 28.28
CA ALA A 692 42.03 -6.86 27.68
C ALA A 692 40.70 -6.24 28.10
N THR A 693 40.71 -4.93 28.29
CA THR A 693 39.53 -4.10 28.60
C THR A 693 39.35 -3.04 27.52
N ALA A 694 38.22 -2.32 27.54
CA ALA A 694 38.00 -1.19 26.62
C ALA A 694 39.05 -0.07 26.73
N GLY A 695 39.81 0.01 27.83
CA GLY A 695 40.83 1.03 28.09
C GLY A 695 42.29 0.55 28.02
N GLY A 696 42.53 -0.72 27.67
CA GLY A 696 43.87 -1.32 27.60
C GLY A 696 43.91 -2.77 28.10
N GLY A 697 45.03 -3.46 27.90
CA GLY A 697 45.24 -4.85 28.31
C GLY A 697 46.47 -5.07 29.19
N GLY A 698 46.68 -6.33 29.59
CA GLY A 698 47.82 -6.73 30.42
C GLY A 698 47.93 -8.24 30.61
N LEU A 699 49.01 -8.66 31.26
CA LEU A 699 49.23 -10.07 31.64
C LEU A 699 48.51 -10.38 32.96
N GLY A 700 47.94 -11.58 33.08
CA GLY A 700 47.40 -12.09 34.32
C GLY A 700 48.48 -12.55 35.29
N ASN A 701 48.18 -12.50 36.57
CA ASN A 701 49.08 -12.94 37.63
C ASN A 701 48.68 -14.34 38.10
N ALA A 702 49.63 -15.27 38.01
CA ALA A 702 49.44 -16.68 38.26
C ALA A 702 49.52 -17.01 39.76
N VAL A 703 48.60 -17.85 40.24
CA VAL A 703 48.67 -18.46 41.57
C VAL A 703 48.42 -19.96 41.49
N PRO A 704 49.41 -20.82 41.77
CA PRO A 704 49.22 -22.27 41.79
C PRO A 704 48.44 -22.69 43.04
N LEU A 705 47.56 -23.70 42.90
CA LEU A 705 46.80 -24.28 44.03
C LEU A 705 47.21 -25.72 44.29
N THR A 706 47.26 -26.53 43.24
CA THR A 706 47.68 -27.94 43.23
C THR A 706 48.49 -28.19 41.97
N ASP A 707 49.07 -29.39 41.85
CA ASP A 707 49.82 -29.77 40.66
C ASP A 707 48.95 -29.74 39.38
N ASP A 708 47.64 -29.91 39.49
CA ASP A 708 46.72 -29.91 38.34
C ASP A 708 45.86 -28.65 38.22
N THR A 709 45.89 -27.72 39.20
CA THR A 709 44.94 -26.60 39.30
C THR A 709 45.62 -25.31 39.73
N GLY A 710 45.22 -24.19 39.12
CA GLY A 710 45.64 -22.85 39.51
C GLY A 710 44.64 -21.78 39.06
N TYR A 711 44.95 -20.52 39.33
CA TYR A 711 44.11 -19.41 38.88
C TYR A 711 44.94 -18.17 38.50
N PHE A 712 44.27 -17.25 37.81
CA PHE A 712 44.78 -15.93 37.47
C PHE A 712 43.92 -14.83 38.08
N TRP A 713 44.59 -13.77 38.54
CA TRP A 713 43.98 -12.48 38.84
C TRP A 713 44.58 -11.40 37.93
N PHE A 714 43.77 -10.42 37.53
CA PHE A 714 44.17 -9.40 36.55
C PHE A 714 44.46 -8.05 37.22
N PHE A 715 43.54 -7.59 38.07
CA PHE A 715 43.59 -6.24 38.62
C PHE A 715 44.15 -6.20 40.05
N ALA A 716 43.73 -7.12 40.91
CA ALA A 716 44.15 -7.18 42.31
C ALA A 716 44.20 -8.63 42.80
N PRO A 717 45.14 -9.01 43.68
CA PRO A 717 45.31 -10.39 44.15
C PRO A 717 44.11 -10.94 44.93
N GLU A 718 43.28 -10.07 45.51
CA GLU A 718 42.02 -10.41 46.16
C GLU A 718 40.85 -10.68 45.20
N ASN A 719 41.00 -10.40 43.89
CA ASN A 719 39.96 -10.57 42.88
C ASN A 719 40.37 -11.61 41.83
N VAL A 720 39.96 -12.87 42.05
CA VAL A 720 40.24 -13.97 41.12
C VAL A 720 39.36 -13.85 39.88
N GLU A 721 39.98 -13.92 38.70
CA GLU A 721 39.30 -13.71 37.44
C GLU A 721 39.05 -15.02 36.70
N VAL A 722 40.04 -15.91 36.63
CA VAL A 722 39.91 -17.19 35.94
C VAL A 722 40.62 -18.30 36.71
N ALA A 723 39.90 -19.39 37.00
CA ALA A 723 40.48 -20.61 37.56
C ALA A 723 40.51 -21.71 36.50
N LEU A 724 41.58 -22.50 36.46
CA LEU A 724 41.73 -23.58 35.50
C LEU A 724 42.39 -24.81 36.10
N LYS A 725 42.19 -25.95 35.42
CA LYS A 725 42.88 -27.21 35.68
C LYS A 725 43.30 -27.89 34.39
N VAL A 726 44.44 -28.57 34.45
CA VAL A 726 44.96 -29.45 33.40
C VAL A 726 45.05 -30.86 33.97
N LEU A 727 44.33 -31.80 33.38
CA LEU A 727 44.17 -33.15 33.92
C LEU A 727 44.72 -34.21 32.96
N ASP A 728 45.36 -35.23 33.53
CA ASP A 728 45.72 -36.44 32.80
C ASP A 728 44.49 -37.33 32.60
N GLY A 729 43.94 -37.31 31.38
CA GLY A 729 42.82 -38.15 30.94
C GLY A 729 43.24 -39.37 30.13
N CYS A 730 44.53 -39.70 30.09
CA CYS A 730 45.07 -40.70 29.18
C CYS A 730 44.52 -42.10 29.42
N GLY A 731 44.24 -42.46 30.68
CA GLY A 731 43.58 -43.73 31.01
C GLY A 731 42.13 -43.85 30.54
N ILE A 732 41.53 -42.79 29.98
CA ILE A 732 40.13 -42.74 29.56
C ILE A 732 40.00 -42.61 28.04
N ASN A 733 40.70 -41.67 27.41
CA ASN A 733 40.57 -41.40 25.98
C ASN A 733 41.88 -41.01 25.26
N ASP A 734 43.03 -41.32 25.85
CA ASP A 734 44.36 -40.95 25.32
C ASP A 734 44.53 -39.43 25.08
N ARG A 735 44.03 -38.61 26.01
CA ARG A 735 44.13 -37.14 25.95
C ARG A 735 44.48 -36.51 27.28
N ILE A 736 45.11 -35.34 27.21
CA ILE A 736 45.16 -34.38 28.32
C ILE A 736 43.96 -33.44 28.20
N TRP A 737 43.31 -33.18 29.32
CA TRP A 737 42.08 -32.38 29.38
C TRP A 737 42.35 -31.02 30.00
N VAL A 738 41.64 -30.00 29.54
CA VAL A 738 41.68 -28.64 30.09
C VAL A 738 40.28 -28.23 30.49
N PHE A 739 40.14 -27.75 31.72
CA PHE A 739 38.92 -27.11 32.18
C PHE A 739 39.24 -25.74 32.75
N ALA A 740 38.37 -24.77 32.52
CA ALA A 740 38.48 -23.45 33.12
C ALA A 740 37.12 -22.81 33.35
N GLY A 741 37.05 -21.91 34.32
CA GLY A 741 35.88 -21.06 34.57
C GLY A 741 36.33 -19.67 34.99
N GLY A 742 35.59 -18.65 34.58
CA GLY A 742 35.89 -17.26 34.85
C GLY A 742 34.79 -16.56 35.63
N LEU A 743 35.18 -15.55 36.40
CA LEU A 743 34.33 -14.63 37.15
C LEU A 743 34.35 -13.23 36.51
N THR A 744 34.59 -13.17 35.21
CA THR A 744 34.95 -11.95 34.49
C THR A 744 34.21 -11.83 33.16
N ASP A 745 34.05 -10.59 32.71
CA ASP A 745 33.54 -10.22 31.39
C ASP A 745 34.57 -9.45 30.55
N VAL A 746 35.81 -9.31 31.05
CA VAL A 746 36.92 -8.77 30.26
C VAL A 746 37.41 -9.79 29.25
N GLU A 747 38.09 -9.34 28.19
CA GLU A 747 38.70 -10.29 27.27
C GLU A 747 39.73 -11.12 28.02
N THR A 748 39.75 -12.43 27.78
CA THR A 748 40.71 -13.34 28.38
C THR A 748 41.35 -14.21 27.32
N ARG A 749 42.66 -14.35 27.38
CA ARG A 749 43.41 -15.30 26.57
C ARG A 749 44.24 -16.18 27.48
N LEU A 750 43.91 -17.48 27.51
CA LEU A 750 44.71 -18.49 28.20
C LEU A 750 45.53 -19.26 27.17
N ARG A 751 46.85 -19.13 27.22
CA ARG A 751 47.78 -19.92 26.40
C ARG A 751 48.34 -21.04 27.26
N ILE A 752 48.16 -22.28 26.82
CA ILE A 752 48.65 -23.49 27.47
C ILE A 752 49.64 -24.18 26.53
N VAL A 753 50.87 -24.37 26.99
CA VAL A 753 51.98 -24.96 26.22
C VAL A 753 52.39 -26.27 26.88
N ASP A 754 52.37 -27.36 26.10
CA ASP A 754 52.99 -28.64 26.43
C ASP A 754 54.50 -28.54 26.17
N THR A 755 55.27 -28.27 27.22
CA THR A 755 56.72 -27.97 27.11
C THR A 755 57.57 -29.17 26.65
N GLU A 756 57.04 -30.39 26.74
CA GLU A 756 57.73 -31.59 26.27
C GLU A 756 57.53 -31.87 24.79
N ARG A 757 56.40 -31.43 24.23
CA ARG A 757 55.97 -31.76 22.86
C ARG A 757 55.81 -30.55 21.96
N ASP A 758 56.12 -29.38 22.48
CA ASP A 758 56.02 -28.09 21.79
C ASP A 758 54.64 -27.85 21.15
N ALA A 759 53.59 -28.26 21.87
CA ALA A 759 52.21 -28.12 21.44
C ALA A 759 51.51 -27.01 22.23
N THR A 760 50.81 -26.11 21.55
CA THR A 760 50.13 -24.98 22.19
C THR A 760 48.62 -25.03 21.96
N ARG A 761 47.85 -24.70 23.00
CA ARG A 761 46.41 -24.41 22.93
C ARG A 761 46.13 -23.03 23.47
N VAL A 762 45.27 -22.29 22.78
CA VAL A 762 44.84 -20.96 23.20
C VAL A 762 43.32 -20.96 23.33
N TYR A 763 42.83 -20.47 24.47
CA TYR A 763 41.40 -20.30 24.72
C TYR A 763 41.09 -18.82 24.90
N LEU A 764 40.00 -18.37 24.28
CA LEU A 764 39.59 -16.97 24.25
C LEU A 764 38.22 -16.79 24.90
N GLY A 765 38.14 -15.85 25.83
CA GLY A 765 36.88 -15.26 26.31
C GLY A 765 36.74 -13.84 25.74
N PRO A 766 35.74 -13.53 24.91
CA PRO A 766 35.59 -12.20 24.31
C PRO A 766 35.25 -11.08 25.31
N LEU A 767 35.72 -9.85 25.05
CA LEU A 767 35.37 -8.66 25.83
C LEU A 767 33.85 -8.41 25.86
N GLY A 768 33.33 -8.06 27.04
CA GLY A 768 31.92 -7.72 27.25
C GLY A 768 31.00 -8.95 27.28
N THR A 769 31.56 -10.15 27.35
CA THR A 769 30.81 -11.40 27.45
C THR A 769 31.21 -12.15 28.71
N ALA A 770 30.23 -12.65 29.46
CA ALA A 770 30.52 -13.49 30.61
C ALA A 770 31.34 -14.72 30.18
N PHE A 771 32.44 -15.00 30.88
CA PHE A 771 33.35 -16.08 30.55
C PHE A 771 32.61 -17.42 30.41
N GLN A 772 32.72 -18.04 29.24
CA GLN A 772 32.10 -19.35 28.99
C GLN A 772 33.00 -20.47 29.53
N PRO A 773 32.49 -21.40 30.36
CA PRO A 773 33.30 -22.48 30.91
C PRO A 773 33.97 -23.33 29.82
N ILE A 774 35.26 -23.60 30.00
CA ILE A 774 36.05 -24.46 29.12
C ILE A 774 35.96 -25.89 29.66
N GLN A 775 35.62 -26.84 28.79
CA GLN A 775 35.51 -28.27 29.09
C GLN A 775 36.14 -29.11 27.97
N ASP A 776 37.40 -28.85 27.65
CA ASP A 776 38.09 -29.52 26.54
C ASP A 776 38.73 -30.84 26.99
N THR A 777 38.04 -31.94 26.72
CA THR A 777 38.52 -33.31 26.99
C THR A 777 39.38 -33.90 25.86
N ALA A 778 39.77 -33.08 24.88
CA ALA A 778 40.62 -33.44 23.75
C ALA A 778 41.78 -32.45 23.53
N ALA A 779 42.09 -31.63 24.53
CA ALA A 779 42.99 -30.48 24.42
C ALA A 779 44.35 -30.87 23.83
N PHE A 780 45.00 -31.91 24.33
CA PHE A 780 46.26 -32.42 23.76
C PHE A 780 46.20 -33.93 23.49
N SER A 781 46.76 -34.35 22.37
CA SER A 781 46.84 -35.76 21.93
C SER A 781 48.05 -36.51 22.51
N THR A 782 48.70 -35.93 23.51
CA THR A 782 50.07 -36.24 23.88
C THR A 782 50.09 -36.75 25.31
N CYS A 783 49.87 -38.06 25.49
CA CYS A 783 49.93 -38.68 26.82
C CYS A 783 51.37 -38.77 27.36
N PRO A 784 51.58 -38.71 28.69
CA PRO A 784 52.89 -38.95 29.29
C PRO A 784 53.50 -40.28 28.86
#